data_AF-A0AAU5ITS0-F1
#
_entry.id   AF-A0AAU5ITS0-F1
#
_cell.length_a   1.000
_cell.length_b   1.000
_cell.length_c   1.000
_cell.angle_alpha   90.00
_cell.angle_beta   90.00
_cell.angle_gamma   90.00
#
_symmetry.space_group_name_H-M   'P 1'
#
loop_
_entity.id
_entity.type
_entity.pdbx_description
1 polymer ?
#
loop_
_entity_poly.entity_id
_entity_poly.type
_entity_poly.pdbx_seq_one_letter_code
_entity_poly.pdbx_strand_id
1 'polypeptide(L)'
;MAGSLVAGSASSGAVDAAGTASQAGGYWATSYEPGTPRPAGFPAQGPARNLRGETTHITTTVRDVRSDHPNDTSAQEGVESLADQDSGTKWYARDSGRPTGEEPVYAIYTLRTPSAVTGYSLTSASDAPPRDPAAWTVLGSDSDSAGRDADDSSWKVLDQKEGQRFGARGQSNFYPIGTPHAYRHYQLRITDNCADRCEGSAGDRAKLQLADWTLRSSAGSSASALGVRVENADSVGAADGSAALRYAGRVLASGPASSTVVLRSGLDVPLVRESRLSYAIRPDDAASARIALNVVYADPDGRHPRTYAARTGDRTPAPGKWNTVSADLGALAGKRVSEIRLRYEDEHAESGAKPTGWIDELSIGKAAIDASTTWSYLDTPGVDPARGERDRTAWTRTGFEAGDVPWKTAAGPFGAKNDGTDLGAGFPVRTKLRLRKDEGDSVEAYFFRTSFSMDRASLDAITGLLGTVVYDDTVTVYLNGRRIAGHGDGKIEKNLQYEVPDGTSGEGDPVTARFSVPASALRAGANTLAIEVHQCNSTSSDVYLGPGPLAQTAESLPFTDAQLGTSYASDTRPTAPGGGDYFTWLLRSFDAVRNTPSIMGANEVLPKGTTYEELAALNDRTVIDINNTPSGPTDPQVHKALVDGANSPYRTMADGLGTTLGRLYDQALKNGELPKTKALLSGRVEHTPDSSADWYQTAKNNYQYKRPFVRMGFTNDEGLIEPWDSPGGYGGLAGDGSFPSGHTSHGYAQGIVLATLLPELAPQILARASEYGNNRILLAFHYPTDIMGGRIVGEKTAQLRWSDPGFRNLLEQAEAELESVLVQKCREAGAGGSLTRCADSGKAYLPTGQALRVYKQRMTYGFPHIGAQDRPPAVPDGAEDLLRTAHPKLTDAQRRTVLAATQIPSGSVLDEQSDGGSWQRIDLARAMTAKVTAHHDGTLTVDGVRVNAEGERTGK
;
A
#
# COMPACT_ATOMS: atom_id res chain seq x y z
N MET A 1 -41.52 72.75 -35.59
CA MET A 1 -40.68 72.93 -34.38
C MET A 1 -39.69 71.76 -34.38
N ALA A 2 -38.44 71.97 -34.82
CA ALA A 2 -37.27 72.30 -33.98
C ALA A 2 -37.00 71.18 -32.93
N GLY A 3 -35.82 70.55 -32.80
CA GLY A 3 -34.51 70.68 -33.44
C GLY A 3 -33.50 69.72 -32.79
N SER A 4 -32.53 69.28 -33.58
CA SER A 4 -31.11 68.94 -33.33
C SER A 4 -30.48 68.58 -31.96
N LEU A 5 -29.55 67.60 -32.05
CA LEU A 5 -28.23 67.42 -31.38
C LEU A 5 -28.23 66.96 -29.89
N VAL A 6 -27.34 66.10 -29.38
CA VAL A 6 -25.88 65.95 -29.55
C VAL A 6 -25.43 64.49 -29.26
N ALA A 7 -24.40 64.03 -29.98
CA ALA A 7 -23.63 62.82 -29.72
C ALA A 7 -22.63 63.01 -28.56
N GLY A 8 -22.59 62.07 -27.62
CA GLY A 8 -21.54 61.95 -26.59
C GLY A 8 -20.86 60.60 -26.69
N SER A 9 -19.63 60.59 -27.20
CA SER A 9 -18.70 59.45 -27.20
C SER A 9 -18.30 59.09 -25.77
N ALA A 10 -18.53 57.83 -25.36
CA ALA A 10 -17.89 57.24 -24.20
C ALA A 10 -17.11 56.00 -24.65
N SER A 11 -15.79 56.09 -24.45
CA SER A 11 -14.76 55.13 -24.77
C SER A 11 -15.02 53.74 -24.16
N SER A 12 -14.75 52.73 -24.97
CA SER A 12 -14.50 51.35 -24.57
C SER A 12 -13.49 51.26 -23.42
N GLY A 13 -13.98 50.98 -22.21
CA GLY A 13 -13.19 50.47 -21.09
C GLY A 13 -13.27 48.95 -21.08
N ALA A 14 -12.11 48.30 -21.06
CA ALA A 14 -11.94 46.86 -21.10
C ALA A 14 -12.78 46.14 -20.03
N VAL A 15 -13.64 45.23 -20.48
CA VAL A 15 -14.24 44.20 -19.62
C VAL A 15 -13.22 43.07 -19.60
N ASP A 16 -12.55 42.89 -18.45
CA ASP A 16 -11.65 41.77 -18.22
C ASP A 16 -12.40 40.44 -18.39
N ALA A 17 -11.75 39.54 -19.12
CA ALA A 17 -12.25 38.22 -19.46
C ALA A 17 -12.29 37.32 -18.22
N ALA A 18 -13.43 37.26 -17.54
CA ALA A 18 -13.77 36.14 -16.68
C ALA A 18 -13.95 34.89 -17.56
N GLY A 19 -12.92 34.03 -17.60
CA GLY A 19 -12.92 32.79 -18.37
C GLY A 19 -14.13 31.90 -18.02
N THR A 20 -14.83 31.44 -19.05
CA THR A 20 -15.92 30.47 -18.92
C THR A 20 -15.43 29.21 -18.23
N ALA A 21 -15.98 28.91 -17.05
CA ALA A 21 -15.61 27.73 -16.28
C ALA A 21 -15.91 26.42 -17.06
N SER A 22 -14.95 25.51 -17.11
CA SER A 22 -15.09 24.20 -17.76
C SER A 22 -16.07 23.30 -16.98
N GLN A 23 -16.86 22.49 -17.72
CA GLN A 23 -17.77 21.50 -17.14
C GLN A 23 -17.00 20.25 -16.71
N ALA A 24 -17.14 19.85 -15.44
CA ALA A 24 -16.53 18.61 -14.94
C ALA A 24 -17.37 17.37 -15.32
N GLY A 25 -16.69 16.29 -15.73
CA GLY A 25 -17.27 14.97 -15.96
C GLY A 25 -16.60 13.90 -15.12
N GLY A 26 -16.99 12.64 -15.33
CA GLY A 26 -16.23 11.50 -14.81
C GLY A 26 -14.81 11.52 -15.37
N TYR A 27 -13.84 11.03 -14.62
CA TYR A 27 -12.47 10.87 -15.10
C TYR A 27 -11.83 9.62 -14.51
N TRP A 28 -10.86 9.06 -15.21
CA TRP A 28 -9.93 8.08 -14.69
C TRP A 28 -8.66 8.17 -15.51
N ALA A 29 -7.49 8.08 -14.86
CA ALA A 29 -6.23 8.09 -15.56
C ALA A 29 -5.17 7.24 -14.87
N THR A 30 -4.17 6.83 -15.63
CA THR A 30 -2.96 6.15 -15.17
C THR A 30 -1.82 6.47 -16.12
N SER A 31 -0.65 6.78 -15.57
CA SER A 31 0.62 6.92 -16.30
C SER A 31 1.60 5.78 -15.98
N TYR A 32 1.22 4.81 -15.14
CA TYR A 32 2.04 3.64 -14.77
C TYR A 32 3.42 3.95 -14.14
N GLU A 33 3.66 5.21 -13.80
CA GLU A 33 4.88 5.72 -13.18
C GLU A 33 5.19 5.09 -11.81
N PRO A 34 6.47 5.07 -11.38
CA PRO A 34 6.83 4.71 -10.01
C PRO A 34 6.04 5.53 -8.99
N GLY A 35 5.47 4.87 -7.98
CA GLY A 35 4.57 5.51 -7.01
C GLY A 35 3.10 5.63 -7.45
N THR A 36 2.78 5.32 -8.71
CA THR A 36 1.39 5.09 -9.12
C THR A 36 0.94 3.66 -8.80
N PRO A 37 -0.35 3.44 -8.51
CA PRO A 37 -0.89 2.11 -8.34
C PRO A 37 -0.63 1.20 -9.55
N ARG A 38 0.23 0.19 -9.39
CA ARG A 38 0.48 -0.83 -10.43
C ARG A 38 -0.62 -1.91 -10.42
N PRO A 39 -1.24 -2.23 -11.57
CA PRO A 39 -2.18 -3.34 -11.65
C PRO A 39 -1.57 -4.65 -11.15
N ALA A 40 -2.37 -5.49 -10.48
CA ALA A 40 -1.88 -6.79 -9.97
C ALA A 40 -1.63 -7.82 -11.09
N GLY A 41 -2.11 -7.51 -12.29
CA GLY A 41 -2.06 -8.32 -13.50
C GLY A 41 -3.07 -7.79 -14.52
N PHE A 42 -3.10 -8.41 -15.70
CA PHE A 42 -4.02 -8.04 -16.76
C PHE A 42 -4.72 -9.28 -17.31
N PRO A 43 -6.02 -9.47 -17.03
CA PRO A 43 -6.72 -10.68 -17.43
C PRO A 43 -7.07 -10.60 -18.91
N ALA A 44 -6.88 -11.71 -19.61
CA ALA A 44 -7.39 -11.88 -20.96
C ALA A 44 -8.93 -11.89 -20.95
N GLN A 45 -9.53 -11.39 -22.01
CA GLN A 45 -10.95 -11.57 -22.23
C GLN A 45 -11.23 -12.18 -23.59
N GLY A 46 -11.88 -13.33 -23.59
CA GLY A 46 -12.16 -14.10 -24.80
C GLY A 46 -10.93 -14.88 -25.31
N PRO A 47 -11.11 -15.73 -26.33
CA PRO A 47 -10.04 -16.52 -26.90
C PRO A 47 -9.10 -15.66 -27.74
N ALA A 48 -7.79 -15.84 -27.58
CA ALA A 48 -6.81 -15.34 -28.53
C ALA A 48 -6.77 -16.23 -29.77
N ARG A 49 -6.54 -15.62 -30.94
CA ARG A 49 -6.43 -16.33 -32.22
C ARG A 49 -5.06 -16.09 -32.82
N ASN A 50 -4.37 -17.17 -33.22
CA ASN A 50 -3.12 -17.14 -34.00
C ASN A 50 -2.02 -16.22 -33.42
N LEU A 51 -2.12 -15.89 -32.14
CA LEU A 51 -1.23 -15.02 -31.40
C LEU A 51 -0.96 -15.65 -30.06
N ARG A 52 0.26 -15.51 -29.57
CA ARG A 52 0.69 -16.00 -28.27
C ARG A 52 1.41 -14.89 -27.51
N GLY A 53 1.00 -14.62 -26.26
CA GLY A 53 1.68 -13.66 -25.40
C GLY A 53 3.07 -14.11 -24.95
N GLU A 54 3.97 -13.14 -24.78
CA GLU A 54 5.27 -13.33 -24.13
C GLU A 54 5.22 -12.72 -22.70
N THR A 55 5.65 -13.45 -21.67
CA THR A 55 5.43 -13.10 -20.25
C THR A 55 6.70 -13.30 -19.41
N THR A 56 6.75 -12.66 -18.23
CA THR A 56 7.78 -12.84 -17.20
C THR A 56 7.48 -13.99 -16.23
N HIS A 57 6.49 -14.85 -16.52
CA HIS A 57 6.01 -15.88 -15.59
C HIS A 57 7.12 -16.80 -15.08
N ILE A 58 8.14 -17.09 -15.91
CA ILE A 58 9.27 -17.94 -15.47
C ILE A 58 9.99 -17.35 -14.26
N THR A 59 10.23 -16.03 -14.18
CA THR A 59 10.89 -15.42 -13.02
C THR A 59 10.15 -15.74 -11.72
N THR A 60 8.81 -15.73 -11.74
CA THR A 60 8.01 -16.05 -10.54
C THR A 60 8.14 -17.52 -10.09
N THR A 61 8.70 -18.39 -10.94
CA THR A 61 8.99 -19.79 -10.61
C THR A 61 10.40 -19.99 -10.02
N VAL A 62 11.22 -18.94 -9.91
CA VAL A 62 12.51 -19.02 -9.24
C VAL A 62 12.28 -19.45 -7.78
N ARG A 63 13.00 -20.50 -7.38
CA ARG A 63 12.93 -21.10 -6.04
C ARG A 63 14.11 -20.65 -5.18
N ASP A 64 15.27 -20.50 -5.79
CA ASP A 64 16.54 -20.26 -5.13
C ASP A 64 17.40 -19.38 -6.05
N VAL A 65 18.08 -18.40 -5.45
CA VAL A 65 19.04 -17.52 -6.10
C VAL A 65 20.36 -17.64 -5.36
N ARG A 66 21.46 -17.82 -6.10
CA ARG A 66 22.81 -17.94 -5.52
C ARG A 66 23.79 -17.08 -6.27
N SER A 67 24.83 -16.63 -5.57
CA SER A 67 25.96 -15.93 -6.15
C SER A 67 27.24 -16.24 -5.37
N ASP A 68 28.38 -16.06 -6.02
CA ASP A 68 29.71 -15.94 -5.41
C ASP A 68 29.86 -14.73 -4.49
N HIS A 69 29.03 -13.70 -4.65
CA HIS A 69 29.06 -12.46 -3.85
C HIS A 69 27.66 -12.00 -3.40
N PRO A 70 26.97 -12.76 -2.54
CA PRO A 70 25.52 -12.62 -2.37
C PRO A 70 25.05 -11.44 -1.51
N ASN A 71 25.92 -10.88 -0.65
CA ASN A 71 25.59 -9.77 0.27
C ASN A 71 24.43 -10.08 1.25
N ASP A 72 24.50 -11.24 1.92
CA ASP A 72 23.49 -11.75 2.87
C ASP A 72 23.23 -10.86 4.10
N THR A 73 24.02 -9.80 4.27
CA THR A 73 23.88 -8.85 5.40
C THR A 73 22.78 -7.80 5.20
N SER A 74 22.17 -7.74 4.01
CA SER A 74 21.15 -6.75 3.69
C SER A 74 19.98 -7.39 2.94
N ALA A 75 18.78 -7.26 3.50
CA ALA A 75 17.55 -7.71 2.85
C ALA A 75 17.15 -6.86 1.62
N GLN A 76 17.78 -5.69 1.41
CA GLN A 76 17.51 -4.78 0.29
C GLN A 76 18.65 -4.77 -0.75
N GLU A 77 19.81 -5.31 -0.39
CA GLU A 77 21.02 -5.32 -1.22
C GLU A 77 21.54 -6.75 -1.53
N GLY A 78 20.83 -7.78 -1.08
CA GLY A 78 21.17 -9.19 -1.26
C GLY A 78 20.91 -9.72 -2.68
N VAL A 79 21.41 -10.91 -2.98
CA VAL A 79 21.28 -11.53 -4.30
C VAL A 79 19.83 -11.87 -4.65
N GLU A 80 18.97 -12.13 -3.66
CA GLU A 80 17.56 -12.42 -3.88
C GLU A 80 16.82 -11.26 -4.54
N SER A 81 17.29 -10.02 -4.38
CA SER A 81 16.76 -8.83 -5.05
C SER A 81 16.76 -9.00 -6.57
N LEU A 82 17.64 -9.83 -7.15
CA LEU A 82 17.64 -10.07 -8.58
C LEU A 82 16.35 -10.67 -9.12
N ALA A 83 15.60 -11.41 -8.29
CA ALA A 83 14.43 -12.18 -8.71
C ALA A 83 13.11 -11.64 -8.14
N ASP A 84 13.14 -10.55 -7.38
CA ASP A 84 11.95 -10.00 -6.71
C ASP A 84 11.11 -9.09 -7.63
N GLN A 85 11.66 -8.71 -8.79
CA GLN A 85 11.05 -7.83 -9.77
C GLN A 85 10.75 -6.42 -9.25
N ASP A 86 11.48 -6.00 -8.22
CA ASP A 86 11.44 -4.69 -7.61
C ASP A 86 12.70 -3.90 -8.02
N SER A 87 12.52 -2.80 -8.75
CA SER A 87 13.64 -1.93 -9.12
C SER A 87 14.14 -1.05 -7.95
N GLY A 88 13.43 -1.06 -6.81
CA GLY A 88 13.81 -0.34 -5.59
C GLY A 88 14.78 -1.10 -4.69
N THR A 89 14.92 -2.41 -4.88
CA THR A 89 15.96 -3.23 -4.26
C THR A 89 17.10 -3.45 -5.26
N LYS A 90 18.24 -3.97 -4.79
CA LYS A 90 19.36 -4.34 -5.67
C LYS A 90 20.11 -5.52 -5.14
N TRP A 91 20.85 -6.19 -6.00
CA TRP A 91 21.99 -6.97 -5.60
C TRP A 91 23.23 -6.08 -5.69
N TYR A 92 23.86 -5.80 -4.55
CA TYR A 92 25.14 -5.12 -4.49
C TYR A 92 26.21 -6.13 -4.06
N ALA A 93 27.00 -6.57 -5.02
CA ALA A 93 28.08 -7.53 -4.81
C ALA A 93 29.28 -6.80 -4.17
N ARG A 94 29.13 -6.43 -2.90
CA ARG A 94 29.99 -5.49 -2.16
C ARG A 94 31.49 -5.81 -2.25
N ASP A 95 31.80 -7.10 -2.23
CA ASP A 95 33.16 -7.63 -2.16
C ASP A 95 33.60 -8.32 -3.47
N SER A 96 32.94 -8.02 -4.59
CA SER A 96 33.17 -8.72 -5.87
C SER A 96 34.47 -8.36 -6.59
N GLY A 97 35.08 -7.23 -6.25
CA GLY A 97 36.07 -6.62 -7.15
C GLY A 97 35.46 -6.24 -8.51
N ARG A 98 36.32 -5.89 -9.47
CA ARG A 98 35.90 -5.60 -10.84
C ARG A 98 35.70 -6.93 -11.58
N PRO A 99 34.52 -7.21 -12.15
CA PRO A 99 34.31 -8.41 -12.95
C PRO A 99 35.21 -8.40 -14.19
N THR A 100 35.82 -9.54 -14.49
CA THR A 100 36.62 -9.76 -15.70
C THR A 100 36.26 -11.09 -16.36
N GLY A 101 36.83 -11.37 -17.54
CA GLY A 101 36.69 -12.69 -18.15
C GLY A 101 37.34 -13.82 -17.34
N GLU A 102 38.40 -13.53 -16.59
CA GLU A 102 39.13 -14.49 -15.75
C GLU A 102 38.48 -14.65 -14.36
N GLU A 103 37.95 -13.56 -13.82
CA GLU A 103 37.24 -13.49 -12.54
C GLU A 103 35.83 -12.93 -12.76
N PRO A 104 34.90 -13.74 -13.30
CA PRO A 104 33.53 -13.30 -13.50
C PRO A 104 32.76 -13.29 -12.18
N VAL A 105 31.74 -12.44 -12.10
CA VAL A 105 30.78 -12.44 -11.00
C VAL A 105 29.48 -13.05 -11.50
N TYR A 106 28.87 -13.97 -10.75
CA TYR A 106 27.72 -14.71 -11.26
C TYR A 106 26.52 -14.77 -10.32
N ALA A 107 25.35 -14.95 -10.94
CA ALA A 107 24.12 -15.34 -10.25
C ALA A 107 23.53 -16.59 -10.90
N ILE A 108 23.01 -17.51 -10.09
CA ILE A 108 22.38 -18.76 -10.53
C ILE A 108 20.95 -18.80 -10.00
N TYR A 109 20.00 -18.98 -10.92
CA TYR A 109 18.61 -19.25 -10.60
C TYR A 109 18.33 -20.74 -10.67
N THR A 110 17.65 -21.26 -9.65
CA THR A 110 17.02 -22.59 -9.70
C THR A 110 15.52 -22.44 -9.79
N LEU A 111 14.91 -22.99 -10.84
CA LEU A 111 13.46 -22.94 -11.02
C LEU A 111 12.76 -24.07 -10.25
N ARG A 112 11.52 -23.83 -9.84
CA ARG A 112 10.64 -24.87 -9.25
C ARG A 112 10.40 -26.02 -10.23
N THR A 113 10.19 -25.69 -11.50
CA THR A 113 10.00 -26.61 -12.63
C THR A 113 10.88 -26.17 -13.80
N PRO A 114 11.59 -27.10 -14.48
CA PRO A 114 12.32 -26.77 -15.71
C PRO A 114 11.40 -26.07 -16.71
N SER A 115 11.83 -24.93 -17.22
CA SER A 115 10.99 -24.06 -18.05
C SER A 115 11.82 -23.43 -19.15
N ALA A 116 11.29 -23.33 -20.37
CA ALA A 116 12.03 -22.77 -21.51
C ALA A 116 12.02 -21.23 -21.50
N VAL A 117 13.20 -20.64 -21.32
CA VAL A 117 13.40 -19.20 -21.37
C VAL A 117 13.57 -18.75 -22.83
N THR A 118 12.69 -17.85 -23.29
CA THR A 118 12.72 -17.30 -24.65
C THR A 118 13.43 -15.95 -24.73
N GLY A 119 13.79 -15.37 -23.59
CA GLY A 119 14.50 -14.12 -23.46
C GLY A 119 14.63 -13.72 -21.99
N TYR A 120 15.40 -12.68 -21.72
CA TYR A 120 15.62 -12.15 -20.38
C TYR A 120 15.77 -10.64 -20.40
N SER A 121 15.66 -10.00 -19.24
CA SER A 121 16.01 -8.59 -19.06
C SER A 121 16.93 -8.40 -17.87
N LEU A 122 17.82 -7.41 -17.95
CA LEU A 122 18.63 -6.92 -16.83
C LEU A 122 18.22 -5.49 -16.50
N THR A 123 18.12 -5.16 -15.22
CA THR A 123 17.70 -3.85 -14.71
C THR A 123 18.82 -3.17 -13.93
N SER A 124 19.23 -1.95 -14.29
CA SER A 124 20.26 -1.21 -13.55
C SER A 124 19.80 -0.87 -12.11
N ALA A 125 20.74 -0.81 -11.16
CA ALA A 125 20.43 -0.44 -9.77
C ALA A 125 20.16 1.06 -9.57
N SER A 126 20.13 1.56 -8.33
CA SER A 126 19.71 2.92 -7.99
C SER A 126 20.82 3.97 -7.90
N ASP A 127 22.04 3.63 -7.43
CA ASP A 127 23.06 4.62 -7.02
C ASP A 127 24.33 4.78 -7.90
N ALA A 128 25.04 3.71 -8.31
CA ALA A 128 26.37 3.87 -8.95
C ALA A 128 26.54 3.29 -10.39
N PRO A 129 26.44 4.09 -11.46
CA PRO A 129 26.60 3.62 -12.85
C PRO A 129 27.85 2.76 -13.17
N PRO A 130 29.06 3.05 -12.64
CA PRO A 130 30.25 2.26 -12.96
C PRO A 130 30.16 0.78 -12.53
N ARG A 131 29.24 0.46 -11.61
CA ARG A 131 29.02 -0.89 -11.09
C ARG A 131 28.09 -1.73 -11.96
N ASP A 132 27.40 -1.14 -12.93
CA ASP A 132 26.40 -1.86 -13.72
C ASP A 132 27.07 -2.82 -14.75
N PRO A 133 26.47 -3.98 -15.09
CA PRO A 133 27.07 -4.93 -16.03
C PRO A 133 27.24 -4.34 -17.44
N ALA A 134 28.40 -4.57 -18.05
CA ALA A 134 28.70 -4.16 -19.43
C ALA A 134 28.94 -5.35 -20.38
N ALA A 135 29.28 -6.52 -19.84
CA ALA A 135 29.40 -7.77 -20.60
C ALA A 135 29.00 -8.97 -19.75
N TRP A 136 28.32 -9.95 -20.36
CA TRP A 136 27.91 -11.18 -19.67
C TRP A 136 27.56 -12.31 -20.65
N THR A 137 27.47 -13.51 -20.10
CA THR A 137 26.96 -14.71 -20.76
C THR A 137 25.77 -15.26 -19.96
N VAL A 138 24.70 -15.64 -20.65
CA VAL A 138 23.56 -16.37 -20.05
C VAL A 138 23.66 -17.84 -20.43
N LEU A 139 23.59 -18.72 -19.43
CA LEU A 139 23.71 -20.16 -19.60
C LEU A 139 22.52 -20.91 -18.99
N GLY A 140 22.28 -22.14 -19.46
CA GLY A 140 21.26 -23.05 -18.94
C GLY A 140 21.81 -24.45 -18.68
N SER A 141 21.30 -25.12 -17.64
CA SER A 141 21.62 -26.52 -17.34
C SER A 141 20.45 -27.22 -16.62
N ASP A 142 20.33 -28.53 -16.84
CA ASP A 142 19.43 -29.41 -16.10
C ASP A 142 20.15 -30.23 -15.01
N SER A 143 21.47 -30.10 -14.90
CA SER A 143 22.24 -30.83 -13.90
C SER A 143 21.97 -30.29 -12.49
N ASP A 144 21.64 -31.15 -11.54
CA ASP A 144 21.44 -30.77 -10.15
C ASP A 144 22.70 -30.13 -9.53
N SER A 145 23.90 -30.52 -9.99
CA SER A 145 25.18 -29.95 -9.54
C SER A 145 25.39 -28.52 -10.04
N ALA A 146 24.91 -28.19 -11.24
CA ALA A 146 25.03 -26.85 -11.81
C ALA A 146 24.32 -25.79 -10.96
N GLY A 147 23.26 -26.15 -10.22
CA GLY A 147 22.62 -25.24 -9.26
C GLY A 147 23.51 -24.80 -8.09
N ARG A 148 24.67 -25.45 -7.89
CA ARG A 148 25.62 -25.16 -6.80
C ARG A 148 27.05 -24.90 -7.27
N ASP A 149 27.34 -25.22 -8.52
CA ASP A 149 28.66 -25.11 -9.14
C ASP A 149 28.55 -24.30 -10.44
N ALA A 150 29.09 -23.09 -10.40
CA ALA A 150 29.10 -22.15 -11.51
C ALA A 150 29.97 -22.62 -12.68
N ASP A 151 30.94 -23.51 -12.44
CA ASP A 151 31.89 -23.99 -13.44
C ASP A 151 31.59 -25.42 -13.93
N ASP A 152 30.43 -25.93 -13.56
CA ASP A 152 29.96 -27.24 -14.02
C ASP A 152 29.95 -27.32 -15.57
N SER A 153 30.62 -28.33 -16.11
CA SER A 153 30.74 -28.53 -17.57
C SER A 153 29.40 -28.74 -18.32
N SER A 154 28.29 -28.94 -17.58
CA SER A 154 26.95 -29.08 -18.15
C SER A 154 26.34 -27.78 -18.66
N TRP A 155 26.85 -26.61 -18.22
CA TRP A 155 26.33 -25.32 -18.64
C TRP A 155 26.37 -25.13 -20.17
N LYS A 156 25.22 -24.75 -20.75
CA LYS A 156 25.08 -24.43 -22.18
C LYS A 156 24.87 -22.95 -22.37
N VAL A 157 25.70 -22.32 -23.20
CA VAL A 157 25.54 -20.90 -23.56
C VAL A 157 24.24 -20.72 -24.34
N LEU A 158 23.41 -19.80 -23.87
CA LEU A 158 22.12 -19.44 -24.47
C LEU A 158 22.19 -18.07 -25.17
N ASP A 159 22.97 -17.15 -24.60
CA ASP A 159 23.20 -15.81 -25.14
C ASP A 159 24.48 -15.20 -24.56
N GLN A 160 25.06 -14.24 -25.28
CA GLN A 160 26.26 -13.49 -24.86
C GLN A 160 26.13 -12.02 -25.31
N LYS A 161 26.52 -11.09 -24.44
CA LYS A 161 26.51 -9.65 -24.71
C LYS A 161 27.79 -8.98 -24.25
N GLU A 162 28.17 -7.95 -24.98
CA GLU A 162 29.34 -7.11 -24.71
C GLU A 162 29.01 -5.66 -25.02
N GLY A 163 29.79 -4.73 -24.43
CA GLY A 163 29.67 -3.29 -24.70
C GLY A 163 28.32 -2.68 -24.30
N GLN A 164 27.61 -3.32 -23.39
CA GLN A 164 26.29 -2.89 -22.94
C GLN A 164 26.39 -1.70 -21.99
N ARG A 165 25.36 -0.86 -22.01
CA ARG A 165 25.21 0.29 -21.13
C ARG A 165 23.75 0.46 -20.75
N PHE A 166 23.53 0.99 -19.56
CA PHE A 166 22.24 1.51 -19.14
C PHE A 166 22.28 3.02 -19.31
N GLY A 167 21.27 3.57 -19.98
CA GLY A 167 21.09 5.01 -20.16
C GLY A 167 20.50 5.71 -18.94
N ALA A 168 19.83 4.98 -18.04
CA ALA A 168 19.27 5.48 -16.78
C ALA A 168 19.37 4.43 -15.65
N ARG A 169 19.09 4.86 -14.41
CA ARG A 169 19.00 3.98 -13.23
C ARG A 169 17.61 3.34 -13.15
N GLY A 170 17.52 2.09 -12.70
CA GLY A 170 16.27 1.32 -12.77
C GLY A 170 15.86 0.89 -14.19
N GLN A 171 16.68 1.12 -15.21
CA GLN A 171 16.39 0.79 -16.60
C GLN A 171 16.51 -0.71 -16.86
N SER A 172 15.47 -1.31 -17.44
CA SER A 172 15.52 -2.68 -17.94
C SER A 172 15.88 -2.74 -19.44
N ASN A 173 16.91 -3.51 -19.79
CA ASN A 173 17.22 -3.86 -21.18
C ASN A 173 16.81 -5.30 -21.47
N PHE A 174 16.15 -5.54 -22.61
CA PHE A 174 15.67 -6.87 -23.01
C PHE A 174 16.56 -7.54 -24.06
N TYR A 175 16.75 -8.85 -23.88
CA TYR A 175 17.61 -9.69 -24.71
C TYR A 175 16.88 -10.99 -25.08
N PRO A 176 16.66 -11.27 -26.38
CA PRO A 176 16.03 -12.51 -26.83
C PRO A 176 17.02 -13.69 -26.79
N ILE A 177 16.52 -14.90 -26.47
CA ILE A 177 17.26 -16.15 -26.63
C ILE A 177 16.80 -16.82 -27.93
N GLY A 178 17.76 -17.10 -28.82
CA GLY A 178 17.47 -17.57 -30.19
C GLY A 178 16.87 -18.97 -30.26
N THR A 179 17.34 -19.90 -29.42
CA THR A 179 16.86 -21.29 -29.39
C THR A 179 16.47 -21.66 -27.95
N PRO A 180 15.20 -21.44 -27.56
CA PRO A 180 14.74 -21.73 -26.20
C PRO A 180 14.75 -23.24 -25.92
N HIS A 181 15.37 -23.62 -24.80
CA HIS A 181 15.30 -24.96 -24.24
C HIS A 181 14.91 -24.85 -22.77
N ALA A 182 14.15 -25.83 -22.26
CA ALA A 182 13.76 -25.87 -20.87
C ALA A 182 14.94 -26.30 -20.02
N TYR A 183 15.35 -25.46 -19.06
CA TYR A 183 16.38 -25.80 -18.09
C TYR A 183 15.87 -25.64 -16.67
N ARG A 184 16.40 -26.46 -15.75
CA ARG A 184 16.18 -26.32 -14.30
C ARG A 184 16.95 -25.14 -13.72
N HIS A 185 18.15 -24.89 -14.23
CA HIS A 185 19.08 -23.88 -13.74
C HIS A 185 19.44 -22.90 -14.86
N TYR A 186 19.51 -21.63 -14.51
CA TYR A 186 19.97 -20.55 -15.38
C TYR A 186 21.08 -19.77 -14.69
N GLN A 187 22.15 -19.45 -15.40
CA GLN A 187 23.27 -18.65 -14.89
C GLN A 187 23.41 -17.34 -15.66
N LEU A 188 23.56 -16.25 -14.94
CA LEU A 188 24.06 -14.96 -15.45
C LEU A 188 25.51 -14.83 -15.01
N ARG A 189 26.44 -14.85 -15.97
CA ARG A 189 27.88 -14.75 -15.74
C ARG A 189 28.40 -13.41 -16.27
N ILE A 190 28.68 -12.46 -15.40
CA ILE A 190 29.07 -11.09 -15.73
C ILE A 190 30.59 -11.00 -15.80
N THR A 191 31.11 -10.53 -16.92
CA THR A 191 32.54 -10.54 -17.26
C THR A 191 33.13 -9.14 -17.42
N ASP A 192 32.31 -8.10 -17.35
CA ASP A 192 32.77 -6.70 -17.30
C ASP A 192 31.65 -5.80 -16.75
N ASN A 193 32.02 -4.68 -16.14
CA ASN A 193 31.12 -3.64 -15.65
C ASN A 193 31.34 -2.32 -16.41
N CYS A 194 30.53 -1.31 -16.13
CA CYS A 194 30.63 -0.02 -16.78
C CYS A 194 31.79 0.86 -16.25
N ALA A 195 32.75 0.30 -15.49
CA ALA A 195 33.79 1.01 -14.75
C ALA A 195 34.43 2.20 -15.51
N ASP A 196 35.06 1.93 -16.65
CA ASP A 196 35.79 2.94 -17.43
C ASP A 196 34.90 3.65 -18.46
N ARG A 197 33.62 3.27 -18.50
CA ARG A 197 32.66 3.65 -19.54
C ARG A 197 31.56 4.57 -19.01
N CYS A 198 31.32 4.56 -17.70
CA CYS A 198 30.30 5.33 -17.01
C CYS A 198 30.93 6.29 -16.00
N GLU A 199 30.25 7.41 -15.73
CA GLU A 199 30.69 8.39 -14.74
C GLU A 199 30.47 7.88 -13.31
N GLY A 200 31.43 8.15 -12.42
CA GLY A 200 31.34 7.80 -11.00
C GLY A 200 32.71 7.69 -10.31
N SER A 201 32.70 7.40 -9.01
CA SER A 201 33.91 7.42 -8.18
C SER A 201 34.85 6.26 -8.48
N ALA A 202 36.14 6.42 -8.15
CA ALA A 202 37.13 5.35 -8.31
C ALA A 202 36.78 4.08 -7.50
N GLY A 203 36.12 4.25 -6.34
CA GLY A 203 35.67 3.12 -5.51
C GLY A 203 34.51 2.33 -6.11
N ASP A 204 33.74 2.92 -7.03
CA ASP A 204 32.61 2.27 -7.70
C ASP A 204 33.04 1.42 -8.88
N ARG A 205 34.19 1.73 -9.48
CA ARG A 205 34.71 1.01 -10.65
C ARG A 205 35.11 -0.44 -10.34
N ALA A 206 35.38 -0.74 -9.07
CA ALA A 206 35.85 -2.04 -8.62
C ALA A 206 34.75 -2.92 -8.01
N LYS A 207 33.48 -2.70 -8.38
CA LYS A 207 32.33 -3.42 -7.79
C LYS A 207 31.26 -3.71 -8.83
N LEU A 208 30.34 -4.60 -8.49
CA LEU A 208 29.16 -4.91 -9.28
C LEU A 208 27.86 -4.59 -8.52
N GLN A 209 26.85 -4.14 -9.25
CA GLN A 209 25.47 -4.15 -8.78
C GLN A 209 24.49 -4.41 -9.92
N LEU A 210 23.29 -4.86 -9.59
CA LEU A 210 22.20 -5.02 -10.53
C LEU A 210 20.87 -5.01 -9.76
N ALA A 211 19.83 -4.31 -10.24
CA ALA A 211 18.53 -4.33 -9.57
C ALA A 211 17.84 -5.69 -9.76
N ASP A 212 17.69 -6.13 -11.01
CA ASP A 212 16.91 -7.32 -11.34
C ASP A 212 17.48 -8.07 -12.56
N TRP A 213 17.32 -9.39 -12.55
CA TRP A 213 17.47 -10.27 -13.70
C TRP A 213 16.18 -11.08 -13.90
N THR A 214 15.40 -10.73 -14.93
CA THR A 214 14.08 -11.33 -15.18
C THR A 214 14.13 -12.29 -16.36
N LEU A 215 13.76 -13.56 -16.12
CA LEU A 215 13.57 -14.61 -17.13
C LEU A 215 12.16 -14.55 -17.75
N ARG A 216 12.07 -14.70 -19.08
CA ARG A 216 10.82 -14.61 -19.83
C ARG A 216 10.51 -15.86 -20.64
N SER A 217 9.22 -16.12 -20.87
CA SER A 217 8.75 -17.22 -21.72
C SER A 217 7.60 -16.83 -22.63
N SER A 218 7.50 -17.54 -23.75
CA SER A 218 6.27 -17.63 -24.52
C SER A 218 5.37 -18.72 -23.93
N ALA A 219 4.10 -18.41 -23.67
CA ALA A 219 3.16 -19.36 -23.08
C ALA A 219 2.77 -20.49 -24.06
N GLY A 220 3.44 -21.66 -24.00
CA GLY A 220 3.05 -22.87 -24.74
C GLY A 220 3.10 -22.76 -26.27
N SER A 221 2.60 -23.74 -27.03
CA SER A 221 2.50 -23.68 -28.51
C SER A 221 1.14 -23.21 -29.02
N SER A 222 0.18 -23.00 -28.12
CA SER A 222 -1.19 -22.58 -28.42
C SER A 222 -1.36 -21.07 -28.40
N ALA A 223 -2.42 -20.57 -29.02
CA ALA A 223 -2.78 -19.16 -28.94
C ALA A 223 -3.11 -18.76 -27.50
N SER A 224 -2.67 -17.57 -27.10
CA SER A 224 -2.89 -16.95 -25.79
C SER A 224 -2.91 -15.44 -25.94
N ALA A 225 -3.54 -14.74 -25.00
CA ALA A 225 -3.61 -13.28 -25.07
C ALA A 225 -2.22 -12.66 -24.99
N LEU A 226 -2.08 -11.45 -25.53
CA LEU A 226 -0.87 -10.64 -25.40
C LEU A 226 -0.40 -10.58 -23.93
N GLY A 227 0.90 -10.74 -23.72
CA GLY A 227 1.50 -10.44 -22.44
C GLY A 227 1.49 -8.94 -22.22
N VAL A 228 1.11 -8.51 -21.02
CA VAL A 228 1.03 -7.09 -20.66
C VAL A 228 1.64 -6.91 -19.28
N ARG A 229 2.50 -5.90 -19.09
CA ARG A 229 3.13 -5.58 -17.80
C ARG A 229 3.61 -4.14 -17.77
N VAL A 230 3.62 -3.50 -16.59
CA VAL A 230 4.30 -2.22 -16.38
C VAL A 230 5.81 -2.46 -16.27
N GLU A 231 6.60 -1.74 -17.06
CA GLU A 231 8.06 -1.87 -17.12
C GLU A 231 8.71 -0.47 -17.20
N ASN A 232 9.98 -0.34 -16.77
CA ASN A 232 10.74 0.89 -16.99
C ASN A 232 10.85 1.16 -18.50
N ALA A 233 10.55 2.40 -18.90
CA ALA A 233 10.47 2.85 -20.28
C ALA A 233 11.52 3.93 -20.64
N ASP A 234 12.51 4.19 -19.79
CA ASP A 234 13.57 5.19 -20.03
C ASP A 234 14.33 4.92 -21.33
N SER A 235 14.60 3.64 -21.61
CA SER A 235 15.30 3.20 -22.83
C SER A 235 14.59 3.59 -24.13
N VAL A 236 13.26 3.80 -24.05
CA VAL A 236 12.42 4.21 -25.17
C VAL A 236 11.89 5.64 -25.02
N GLY A 237 12.36 6.35 -23.97
CA GLY A 237 11.94 7.67 -23.53
C GLY A 237 10.45 7.71 -23.24
N ALA A 238 10.03 7.34 -22.02
CA ALA A 238 8.63 7.24 -21.60
C ALA A 238 7.80 8.46 -22.03
N ALA A 239 6.48 8.27 -22.23
CA ALA A 239 5.65 9.39 -22.71
C ALA A 239 5.53 10.47 -21.64
N ASP A 240 5.48 10.04 -20.38
CA ASP A 240 5.77 10.82 -19.18
C ASP A 240 6.65 9.96 -18.24
N GLY A 241 7.42 10.58 -17.36
CA GLY A 241 8.25 9.90 -16.35
C GLY A 241 9.22 8.81 -16.86
N SER A 242 9.09 7.59 -16.35
CA SER A 242 10.08 6.50 -16.39
C SER A 242 9.50 5.09 -16.54
N ALA A 243 8.19 4.88 -16.47
CA ALA A 243 7.59 3.55 -16.56
C ALA A 243 6.29 3.54 -17.36
N ALA A 244 6.17 2.56 -18.28
CA ALA A 244 4.99 2.44 -19.14
C ALA A 244 4.50 0.99 -19.24
N LEU A 245 3.29 0.82 -19.76
CA LEU A 245 2.69 -0.48 -20.00
C LEU A 245 3.28 -1.13 -21.26
N ARG A 246 4.12 -2.14 -21.08
CA ARG A 246 4.62 -3.00 -22.14
C ARG A 246 3.56 -4.00 -22.56
N TYR A 247 3.34 -4.16 -23.86
CA TYR A 247 2.66 -5.33 -24.43
C TYR A 247 3.62 -6.14 -25.30
N ALA A 248 3.49 -7.47 -25.28
CA ALA A 248 4.33 -8.36 -26.07
C ALA A 248 3.64 -9.67 -26.46
N GLY A 249 3.83 -10.08 -27.70
CA GLY A 249 3.43 -11.38 -28.20
C GLY A 249 4.09 -11.77 -29.51
N ARG A 250 3.62 -12.89 -30.06
CA ARG A 250 4.12 -13.51 -31.28
C ARG A 250 3.00 -14.17 -32.07
N VAL A 251 2.98 -13.90 -33.37
CA VAL A 251 2.07 -14.54 -34.32
C VAL A 251 2.57 -15.95 -34.63
N LEU A 252 1.67 -16.93 -34.54
CA LEU A 252 2.02 -18.36 -34.62
C LEU A 252 2.13 -18.87 -36.07
N ALA A 253 1.29 -18.37 -36.97
CA ALA A 253 1.26 -18.68 -38.39
C ALA A 253 0.77 -17.48 -39.19
N SER A 254 0.98 -17.46 -40.51
CA SER A 254 0.43 -16.37 -41.33
C SER A 254 -1.11 -16.46 -41.44
N GLY A 255 -1.80 -15.33 -41.36
CA GLY A 255 -3.26 -15.23 -41.40
C GLY A 255 -3.84 -14.44 -40.20
N PRO A 256 -5.17 -14.41 -40.02
CA PRO A 256 -5.77 -13.52 -39.04
C PRO A 256 -5.35 -13.83 -37.60
N ALA A 257 -4.91 -12.80 -36.87
CA ALA A 257 -4.46 -12.87 -35.50
C ALA A 257 -5.17 -11.80 -34.64
N SER A 258 -5.60 -12.19 -33.43
CA SER A 258 -6.30 -11.28 -32.52
C SER A 258 -6.11 -11.62 -31.05
N SER A 259 -6.18 -10.59 -30.21
CA SER A 259 -6.12 -10.71 -28.75
C SER A 259 -6.84 -9.55 -28.08
N THR A 260 -7.45 -9.81 -26.93
CA THR A 260 -8.01 -8.76 -26.05
C THR A 260 -7.59 -8.99 -24.61
N VAL A 261 -7.09 -7.95 -23.97
CA VAL A 261 -6.65 -7.93 -22.56
C VAL A 261 -7.35 -6.80 -21.84
N VAL A 262 -7.93 -7.07 -20.68
CA VAL A 262 -8.54 -6.03 -19.83
C VAL A 262 -7.42 -5.27 -19.15
N LEU A 263 -7.31 -3.96 -19.42
CA LEU A 263 -6.34 -3.08 -18.76
C LEU A 263 -6.90 -2.54 -17.44
N ARG A 264 -8.20 -2.25 -17.42
CA ARG A 264 -8.92 -1.81 -16.23
C ARG A 264 -10.37 -2.27 -16.29
N SER A 265 -10.89 -2.77 -15.17
CA SER A 265 -12.31 -3.10 -14.99
C SER A 265 -12.87 -2.45 -13.73
N GLY A 266 -14.20 -2.51 -13.56
CA GLY A 266 -14.86 -1.92 -12.40
C GLY A 266 -14.78 -0.40 -12.39
N LEU A 267 -14.58 0.21 -13.56
CA LEU A 267 -14.69 1.65 -13.71
C LEU A 267 -16.14 2.08 -13.51
N ASP A 268 -16.28 3.34 -13.09
CA ASP A 268 -17.57 3.98 -12.95
C ASP A 268 -17.48 5.43 -13.43
N VAL A 269 -16.99 5.61 -14.66
CA VAL A 269 -16.69 6.94 -15.21
C VAL A 269 -17.89 7.44 -16.02
N PRO A 270 -18.68 8.42 -15.50
CA PRO A 270 -19.74 9.05 -16.29
C PRO A 270 -19.16 9.89 -17.41
N LEU A 271 -19.70 9.73 -18.61
CA LEU A 271 -19.29 10.48 -19.78
C LEU A 271 -20.14 11.74 -19.95
N VAL A 272 -19.47 12.84 -20.28
CA VAL A 272 -20.05 14.15 -20.65
C VAL A 272 -19.65 14.51 -22.09
N ARG A 273 -20.14 15.64 -22.62
CA ARG A 273 -19.90 16.03 -24.03
C ARG A 273 -18.42 16.26 -24.35
N GLU A 274 -17.63 16.62 -23.36
CA GLU A 274 -16.21 16.91 -23.47
C GLU A 274 -15.33 15.70 -23.11
N SER A 275 -15.94 14.56 -22.77
CA SER A 275 -15.19 13.36 -22.41
C SER A 275 -14.39 12.82 -23.58
N ARG A 276 -13.14 12.42 -23.30
CA ARG A 276 -12.23 11.81 -24.28
C ARG A 276 -11.57 10.59 -23.70
N LEU A 277 -11.19 9.64 -24.55
CA LEU A 277 -10.14 8.68 -24.23
C LEU A 277 -8.83 9.24 -24.81
N SER A 278 -7.79 9.35 -23.99
CA SER A 278 -6.44 9.72 -24.42
C SER A 278 -5.45 8.66 -23.94
N TYR A 279 -4.45 8.33 -24.75
CA TYR A 279 -3.32 7.49 -24.35
C TYR A 279 -2.15 7.70 -25.30
N ALA A 280 -0.93 7.55 -24.79
CA ALA A 280 0.27 7.46 -25.60
C ALA A 280 0.51 6.00 -26.02
N ILE A 281 0.97 5.79 -27.24
CA ILE A 281 1.35 4.47 -27.76
C ILE A 281 2.65 4.55 -28.55
N ARG A 282 3.55 3.60 -28.30
CA ARG A 282 4.79 3.40 -29.05
C ARG A 282 4.89 1.95 -29.53
N PRO A 283 4.48 1.66 -30.77
CA PRO A 283 4.76 0.36 -31.39
C PRO A 283 6.26 0.21 -31.64
N ASP A 284 6.85 -0.96 -31.41
CA ASP A 284 8.28 -1.17 -31.71
C ASP A 284 8.52 -1.33 -33.23
N ASP A 285 7.57 -1.96 -33.94
CA ASP A 285 7.63 -2.19 -35.38
C ASP A 285 6.25 -1.99 -36.06
N ALA A 286 6.20 -2.22 -37.38
CA ALA A 286 4.97 -2.05 -38.15
C ALA A 286 3.86 -3.05 -37.78
N ALA A 287 4.22 -4.30 -37.42
CA ALA A 287 3.25 -5.30 -36.99
C ALA A 287 2.60 -4.93 -35.64
N SER A 288 3.33 -4.17 -34.83
CA SER A 288 2.89 -3.68 -33.53
C SER A 288 1.92 -2.50 -33.61
N ALA A 289 1.83 -1.83 -34.75
CA ALA A 289 0.96 -0.66 -34.93
C ALA A 289 -0.54 -1.01 -35.07
N ARG A 290 -0.90 -2.29 -34.97
CA ARG A 290 -2.29 -2.81 -34.99
C ARG A 290 -2.97 -2.83 -33.62
N ILE A 291 -2.36 -2.20 -32.63
CA ILE A 291 -2.90 -2.05 -31.27
C ILE A 291 -3.85 -0.86 -31.16
N ALA A 292 -4.95 -1.07 -30.43
CA ALA A 292 -5.87 -0.02 -30.02
C ALA A 292 -6.44 -0.30 -28.62
N LEU A 293 -7.08 0.71 -28.03
CA LEU A 293 -7.86 0.55 -26.82
C LEU A 293 -9.37 0.55 -27.13
N ASN A 294 -10.10 -0.33 -26.47
CA ASN A 294 -11.55 -0.39 -26.48
C ASN A 294 -12.09 0.16 -25.17
N VAL A 295 -13.19 0.92 -25.23
CA VAL A 295 -13.96 1.40 -24.08
C VAL A 295 -15.23 0.58 -23.96
N VAL A 296 -15.48 -0.02 -22.80
CA VAL A 296 -16.74 -0.70 -22.50
C VAL A 296 -17.62 0.24 -21.72
N TYR A 297 -18.80 0.52 -22.25
CA TYR A 297 -19.73 1.46 -21.65
C TYR A 297 -21.12 0.85 -21.51
N ALA A 298 -21.89 1.36 -20.56
CA ALA A 298 -23.24 0.92 -20.25
C ALA A 298 -24.17 2.12 -20.03
N ASP A 299 -25.47 1.83 -19.95
CA ASP A 299 -26.46 2.79 -19.46
C ASP A 299 -26.17 3.15 -17.98
N PRO A 300 -26.69 4.28 -17.45
CA PRO A 300 -26.42 4.72 -16.07
C PRO A 300 -26.68 3.69 -14.96
N ASP A 301 -27.59 2.74 -15.20
CA ASP A 301 -27.93 1.65 -14.29
C ASP A 301 -27.00 0.42 -14.42
N GLY A 302 -25.95 0.53 -15.25
CA GLY A 302 -24.98 -0.53 -15.52
C GLY A 302 -25.47 -1.59 -16.50
N ARG A 303 -26.66 -1.45 -17.11
CA ARG A 303 -27.20 -2.43 -18.06
C ARG A 303 -26.72 -2.19 -19.49
N HIS A 304 -26.86 -3.23 -20.31
CA HIS A 304 -26.57 -3.21 -21.75
C HIS A 304 -25.13 -2.80 -22.11
N PRO A 305 -24.10 -3.52 -21.63
CA PRO A 305 -22.71 -3.20 -21.94
C PRO A 305 -22.48 -3.27 -23.46
N ARG A 306 -21.83 -2.22 -23.99
CA ARG A 306 -21.42 -2.07 -25.38
C ARG A 306 -19.94 -1.73 -25.45
N THR A 307 -19.32 -1.99 -26.59
CA THR A 307 -17.92 -1.67 -26.82
C THR A 307 -17.80 -0.57 -27.86
N TYR A 308 -17.08 0.49 -27.50
CA TYR A 308 -16.61 1.51 -28.43
C TYR A 308 -15.14 1.23 -28.75
N ALA A 309 -14.84 0.95 -30.01
CA ALA A 309 -13.47 0.78 -30.46
C ALA A 309 -12.88 2.17 -30.72
N ALA A 310 -11.96 2.60 -29.84
CA ALA A 310 -11.30 3.87 -30.05
C ALA A 310 -10.33 3.72 -31.22
N ARG A 311 -10.71 4.29 -32.36
CA ARG A 311 -9.83 4.35 -33.51
C ARG A 311 -8.82 5.46 -33.24
N THR A 312 -7.53 5.17 -33.42
CA THR A 312 -6.60 6.19 -33.88
C THR A 312 -7.23 6.81 -35.13
N GLY A 313 -7.11 8.12 -35.38
CA GLY A 313 -7.57 8.66 -36.67
C GLY A 313 -6.94 7.90 -37.87
N ASP A 314 -7.16 8.35 -39.10
CA ASP A 314 -6.64 7.70 -40.32
C ASP A 314 -5.10 7.55 -40.40
N ARG A 315 -4.36 7.93 -39.36
CA ARG A 315 -2.91 7.77 -39.21
C ARG A 315 -2.58 6.57 -38.32
N THR A 316 -2.00 5.53 -38.93
CA THR A 316 -1.33 4.44 -38.24
C THR A 316 -0.20 5.00 -37.36
N PRO A 317 -0.07 4.60 -36.08
CA PRO A 317 1.04 5.04 -35.22
C PRO A 317 2.39 4.73 -35.84
N ALA A 318 3.32 5.69 -35.79
CA ALA A 318 4.66 5.52 -36.34
C ALA A 318 5.50 4.57 -35.44
N PRO A 319 6.07 3.47 -35.98
CA PRO A 319 6.93 2.59 -35.21
C PRO A 319 8.17 3.29 -34.63
N GLY A 320 8.60 2.85 -33.46
CA GLY A 320 9.77 3.34 -32.73
C GLY A 320 9.59 4.70 -32.04
N LYS A 321 8.42 5.34 -32.18
CA LYS A 321 8.13 6.68 -31.62
C LYS A 321 6.84 6.66 -30.79
N TRP A 322 6.75 7.54 -29.80
CA TRP A 322 5.51 7.80 -29.09
C TRP A 322 4.53 8.58 -29.97
N ASN A 323 3.28 8.13 -29.96
CA ASN A 323 2.17 8.74 -30.65
C ASN A 323 1.05 8.96 -29.64
N THR A 324 0.49 10.16 -29.57
CA THR A 324 -0.69 10.42 -28.74
C THR A 324 -1.96 10.07 -29.52
N VAL A 325 -2.80 9.24 -28.93
CA VAL A 325 -4.13 8.89 -29.42
C VAL A 325 -5.15 9.65 -28.58
N SER A 326 -6.08 10.34 -29.23
CA SER A 326 -7.22 10.97 -28.57
C SER A 326 -8.50 10.66 -29.35
N ALA A 327 -9.46 10.05 -28.68
CA ALA A 327 -10.76 9.69 -29.23
C ALA A 327 -11.86 10.46 -28.49
N ASP A 328 -12.71 11.14 -29.26
CA ASP A 328 -13.89 11.84 -28.75
C ASP A 328 -14.95 10.83 -28.28
N LEU A 329 -15.41 10.99 -27.04
CA LEU A 329 -16.48 10.19 -26.43
C LEU A 329 -17.75 11.02 -26.16
N GLY A 330 -17.81 12.28 -26.61
CA GLY A 330 -18.92 13.18 -26.34
C GLY A 330 -20.29 12.69 -26.86
N ALA A 331 -20.29 11.88 -27.92
CA ALA A 331 -21.50 11.21 -28.41
C ALA A 331 -22.07 10.16 -27.44
N LEU A 332 -21.28 9.73 -26.46
CA LEU A 332 -21.65 8.79 -25.40
C LEU A 332 -22.03 9.52 -24.09
N ALA A 333 -22.22 10.84 -24.12
CA ALA A 333 -22.63 11.61 -22.95
C ALA A 333 -23.89 11.00 -22.28
N GLY A 334 -23.86 10.87 -20.96
CA GLY A 334 -24.88 10.19 -20.16
C GLY A 334 -24.74 8.67 -20.09
N LYS A 335 -23.69 8.09 -20.67
CA LYS A 335 -23.28 6.69 -20.43
C LYS A 335 -22.20 6.61 -19.36
N ARG A 336 -21.90 5.39 -18.89
CA ARG A 336 -20.82 5.15 -17.92
C ARG A 336 -19.83 4.12 -18.46
N VAL A 337 -18.54 4.37 -18.29
CA VAL A 337 -17.48 3.42 -18.67
C VAL A 337 -17.25 2.44 -17.52
N SER A 338 -17.23 1.16 -17.85
CA SER A 338 -16.99 0.05 -16.91
C SER A 338 -15.61 -0.59 -17.08
N GLU A 339 -15.04 -0.56 -18.29
CA GLU A 339 -13.76 -1.19 -18.57
C GLU A 339 -12.99 -0.50 -19.70
N ILE A 340 -11.67 -0.63 -19.67
CA ILE A 340 -10.75 -0.31 -20.77
C ILE A 340 -9.99 -1.58 -21.14
N ARG A 341 -9.94 -1.91 -22.43
CA ARG A 341 -9.32 -3.14 -22.94
C ARG A 341 -8.29 -2.84 -24.03
N LEU A 342 -7.13 -3.48 -23.94
CA LEU A 342 -6.16 -3.56 -25.02
C LEU A 342 -6.65 -4.54 -26.08
N ARG A 343 -6.67 -4.12 -27.34
CA ARG A 343 -7.02 -4.96 -28.49
C ARG A 343 -5.87 -5.01 -29.47
N TYR A 344 -5.56 -6.21 -29.94
CA TYR A 344 -4.77 -6.47 -31.13
C TYR A 344 -5.64 -7.16 -32.18
N GLU A 345 -5.56 -6.71 -33.42
CA GLU A 345 -6.22 -7.36 -34.55
C GLU A 345 -5.47 -7.09 -35.85
N ASP A 346 -5.06 -8.16 -36.53
CA ASP A 346 -4.46 -8.11 -37.86
C ASP A 346 -4.98 -9.28 -38.70
N GLU A 347 -5.74 -8.97 -39.76
CA GLU A 347 -6.30 -9.98 -40.68
C GLU A 347 -5.23 -10.65 -41.56
N HIS A 348 -4.05 -10.04 -41.70
CA HIS A 348 -2.99 -10.48 -42.59
C HIS A 348 -1.65 -10.62 -41.85
N ALA A 349 -1.70 -11.04 -40.58
CA ALA A 349 -0.50 -11.18 -39.77
C ALA A 349 0.48 -12.18 -40.38
N GLU A 350 1.79 -11.88 -40.32
CA GLU A 350 2.84 -12.77 -40.81
C GLU A 350 3.34 -13.71 -39.71
N SER A 351 3.62 -14.95 -40.06
CA SER A 351 4.21 -15.93 -39.13
C SER A 351 5.49 -15.39 -38.47
N GLY A 352 5.55 -15.43 -37.14
CA GLY A 352 6.70 -14.97 -36.38
C GLY A 352 6.77 -13.46 -36.14
N ALA A 353 5.84 -12.67 -36.69
CA ALA A 353 5.70 -11.26 -36.36
C ALA A 353 5.48 -11.07 -34.85
N LYS A 354 6.03 -9.98 -34.30
CA LYS A 354 6.07 -9.74 -32.86
C LYS A 354 5.29 -8.46 -32.52
N PRO A 355 3.98 -8.57 -32.23
CA PRO A 355 3.24 -7.43 -31.72
C PRO A 355 3.78 -7.02 -30.35
N THR A 356 4.63 -6.01 -30.34
CA THR A 356 5.33 -5.50 -29.17
C THR A 356 5.37 -3.98 -29.18
N GLY A 357 4.98 -3.36 -28.07
CA GLY A 357 5.16 -1.92 -27.90
C GLY A 357 4.85 -1.48 -26.48
N TRP A 358 4.57 -0.20 -26.33
CA TRP A 358 4.34 0.47 -25.06
C TRP A 358 3.07 1.31 -25.14
N ILE A 359 2.36 1.41 -24.01
CA ILE A 359 1.19 2.26 -23.80
C ILE A 359 1.42 3.04 -22.51
N ASP A 360 1.04 4.31 -22.52
CA ASP A 360 1.24 5.22 -21.40
C ASP A 360 0.16 6.31 -21.40
N GLU A 361 0.15 7.19 -20.39
CA GLU A 361 -0.70 8.39 -20.33
C GLU A 361 -2.19 8.13 -20.60
N LEU A 362 -2.68 6.98 -20.11
CA LEU A 362 -4.03 6.52 -20.36
C LEU A 362 -5.00 7.30 -19.49
N SER A 363 -5.88 8.07 -20.10
CA SER A 363 -6.97 8.77 -19.41
C SER A 363 -8.29 8.63 -20.15
N ILE A 364 -9.39 8.61 -19.41
CA ILE A 364 -10.73 8.63 -19.95
C ILE A 364 -11.60 9.62 -19.19
N GLY A 365 -12.47 10.33 -19.89
CA GLY A 365 -13.40 11.29 -19.32
C GLY A 365 -12.93 12.75 -19.41
N LYS A 366 -13.28 13.59 -18.43
CA LYS A 366 -12.86 15.00 -18.34
C LYS A 366 -12.65 15.41 -16.88
N ALA A 367 -11.40 15.70 -16.52
CA ALA A 367 -11.05 16.22 -15.20
C ALA A 367 -11.55 17.67 -15.00
N ALA A 368 -11.84 18.02 -13.75
CA ALA A 368 -12.21 19.37 -13.33
C ALA A 368 -11.01 20.32 -13.37
N ILE A 369 -9.83 19.82 -12.98
CA ILE A 369 -8.53 20.47 -13.14
C ILE A 369 -7.59 19.47 -13.80
N ASP A 370 -6.76 19.95 -14.71
CA ASP A 370 -5.73 19.19 -15.43
C ASP A 370 -4.52 20.10 -15.72
N ALA A 371 -3.48 19.55 -16.35
CA ALA A 371 -2.24 20.27 -16.67
C ALA A 371 -2.42 21.52 -17.57
N SER A 372 -3.58 21.67 -18.24
CA SER A 372 -3.89 22.86 -19.05
C SER A 372 -4.59 23.96 -18.25
N THR A 373 -4.96 23.69 -17.00
CA THR A 373 -5.69 24.62 -16.16
C THR A 373 -4.84 25.84 -15.85
N THR A 374 -5.40 27.02 -16.13
CA THR A 374 -4.77 28.29 -15.76
C THR A 374 -5.07 28.60 -14.30
N TRP A 375 -4.04 28.99 -13.57
CA TRP A 375 -4.09 29.39 -12.18
C TRP A 375 -3.80 30.88 -12.08
N SER A 376 -4.53 31.55 -11.18
CA SER A 376 -4.12 32.83 -10.64
C SER A 376 -3.16 32.55 -9.49
N TYR A 377 -1.97 33.15 -9.50
CA TYR A 377 -0.95 32.93 -8.47
C TYR A 377 -0.31 34.21 -7.95
N LEU A 378 0.17 34.17 -6.72
CA LEU A 378 0.85 35.25 -6.02
C LEU A 378 2.20 34.75 -5.47
N ASP A 379 3.27 35.36 -5.96
CA ASP A 379 4.68 35.14 -5.58
C ASP A 379 5.38 36.46 -5.22
N THR A 380 4.60 37.51 -4.91
CA THR A 380 5.15 38.83 -4.63
C THR A 380 5.54 38.93 -3.15
N PRO A 381 6.83 39.20 -2.83
CA PRO A 381 7.30 39.31 -1.46
C PRO A 381 6.49 40.29 -0.61
N GLY A 382 6.18 39.91 0.63
CA GLY A 382 5.53 40.80 1.61
C GLY A 382 4.06 41.13 1.35
N VAL A 383 3.43 40.51 0.34
CA VAL A 383 2.02 40.76 0.01
C VAL A 383 1.13 39.63 0.53
N ASP A 384 0.27 39.96 1.48
CA ASP A 384 -0.74 39.04 2.02
C ASP A 384 -1.92 38.91 1.03
N PRO A 385 -2.30 37.69 0.58
CA PRO A 385 -3.42 37.49 -0.35
C PRO A 385 -4.79 37.85 0.22
N ALA A 386 -4.93 37.91 1.55
CA ALA A 386 -6.12 38.32 2.28
C ALA A 386 -5.92 39.68 2.98
N ARG A 387 -5.03 40.54 2.45
CA ARG A 387 -4.80 41.87 3.01
C ARG A 387 -6.11 42.64 3.18
N GLY A 388 -6.36 43.11 4.41
CA GLY A 388 -7.57 43.88 4.76
C GLY A 388 -8.75 43.01 5.21
N GLU A 389 -8.66 41.70 5.08
CA GLU A 389 -9.65 40.76 5.57
C GLU A 389 -9.37 40.35 7.03
N ARG A 390 -10.42 39.93 7.74
CA ARG A 390 -10.28 39.40 9.12
C ARG A 390 -9.78 37.97 9.18
N ASP A 391 -10.04 37.21 8.12
CA ASP A 391 -9.73 35.78 8.01
C ASP A 391 -8.61 35.59 6.99
N ARG A 392 -7.49 34.99 7.43
CA ARG A 392 -6.31 34.78 6.56
C ARG A 392 -6.65 33.95 5.33
N THR A 393 -7.70 33.12 5.39
CA THR A 393 -8.12 32.22 4.31
C THR A 393 -9.20 32.82 3.41
N ALA A 394 -9.61 34.08 3.61
CA ALA A 394 -10.66 34.73 2.83
C ALA A 394 -10.44 34.64 1.30
N TRP A 395 -9.18 34.72 0.87
CA TRP A 395 -8.75 34.61 -0.54
C TRP A 395 -9.10 33.27 -1.21
N THR A 396 -9.37 32.22 -0.42
CA THR A 396 -9.70 30.88 -0.90
C THR A 396 -11.19 30.69 -1.22
N ARG A 397 -12.05 31.66 -0.88
CA ARG A 397 -13.50 31.58 -1.06
C ARG A 397 -13.92 31.78 -2.52
N THR A 398 -14.99 31.11 -2.92
CA THR A 398 -15.65 31.36 -4.21
C THR A 398 -16.15 32.80 -4.28
N GLY A 399 -15.83 33.51 -5.36
CA GLY A 399 -16.21 34.92 -5.53
C GLY A 399 -15.40 35.92 -4.71
N PHE A 400 -14.22 35.53 -4.19
CA PHE A 400 -13.29 36.48 -3.57
C PHE A 400 -12.77 37.50 -4.60
N GLU A 401 -12.91 38.77 -4.25
CA GLU A 401 -12.42 39.93 -5.00
C GLU A 401 -11.02 40.31 -4.50
N ALA A 402 -10.02 40.23 -5.38
CA ALA A 402 -8.62 40.39 -5.00
C ALA A 402 -8.16 41.83 -4.71
N GLY A 403 -9.01 42.83 -4.99
CA GLY A 403 -8.66 44.24 -4.81
C GLY A 403 -7.43 44.65 -5.62
N ASP A 404 -6.46 45.29 -4.98
CA ASP A 404 -5.19 45.74 -5.57
C ASP A 404 -4.05 44.70 -5.45
N VAL A 405 -4.33 43.48 -4.97
CA VAL A 405 -3.33 42.42 -4.87
C VAL A 405 -2.87 41.99 -6.27
N PRO A 406 -1.55 41.97 -6.57
CA PRO A 406 -1.03 41.80 -7.93
C PRO A 406 -0.95 40.32 -8.34
N TRP A 407 -2.11 39.67 -8.46
CA TRP A 407 -2.18 38.29 -8.92
C TRP A 407 -1.72 38.16 -10.39
N LYS A 408 -0.86 37.17 -10.65
CA LYS A 408 -0.44 36.77 -12.00
C LYS A 408 -1.30 35.60 -12.47
N THR A 409 -1.23 35.27 -13.77
CA THR A 409 -1.92 34.09 -14.33
C THR A 409 -0.96 33.24 -15.17
N ALA A 410 -0.97 31.93 -14.95
CA ALA A 410 -0.20 30.97 -15.73
C ALA A 410 -0.70 29.53 -15.50
N ALA A 411 -0.26 28.57 -16.32
CA ALA A 411 -0.43 27.15 -16.05
C ALA A 411 0.82 26.59 -15.33
N GLY A 412 0.63 25.58 -14.48
CA GLY A 412 1.74 24.91 -13.80
C GLY A 412 2.44 23.85 -14.67
N PRO A 413 3.37 23.08 -14.09
CA PRO A 413 3.88 23.21 -12.73
C PRO A 413 4.66 24.52 -12.49
N PHE A 414 4.68 24.97 -11.24
CA PHE A 414 5.34 26.17 -10.75
C PHE A 414 6.56 25.79 -9.93
N GLY A 415 7.66 26.54 -10.04
CA GLY A 415 8.80 26.31 -9.18
C GLY A 415 9.99 27.21 -9.47
N ALA A 416 11.02 27.09 -8.64
CA ALA A 416 12.31 27.73 -8.82
C ALA A 416 13.35 27.00 -7.98
N LYS A 417 14.62 27.00 -8.43
CA LYS A 417 15.77 26.56 -7.65
C LYS A 417 16.90 27.53 -7.83
N ASN A 418 17.37 28.13 -6.75
CA ASN A 418 18.31 29.25 -6.78
C ASN A 418 17.83 30.35 -7.75
N ASP A 419 18.60 30.65 -8.79
CA ASP A 419 18.27 31.59 -9.85
C ASP A 419 17.64 30.93 -11.10
N GLY A 420 17.41 29.61 -11.08
CA GLY A 420 16.95 28.80 -12.21
C GLY A 420 15.60 28.09 -11.98
N THR A 421 15.40 27.04 -12.78
CA THR A 421 14.18 26.20 -12.82
C THR A 421 14.48 24.70 -12.85
N ASP A 422 15.76 24.35 -12.69
CA ASP A 422 16.20 22.96 -12.69
C ASP A 422 16.07 22.37 -11.29
N LEU A 423 14.98 21.64 -11.05
CA LEU A 423 14.76 20.83 -9.85
C LEU A 423 15.06 19.33 -10.09
N GLY A 424 15.64 18.98 -11.24
CA GLY A 424 15.80 17.60 -11.68
C GLY A 424 14.69 17.11 -12.62
N ALA A 425 14.95 15.99 -13.30
CA ALA A 425 14.10 15.48 -14.39
C ALA A 425 12.67 15.10 -13.95
N GLY A 426 12.45 14.83 -12.67
CA GLY A 426 11.13 14.49 -12.12
C GLY A 426 10.23 15.70 -11.81
N PHE A 427 10.76 16.92 -11.86
CA PHE A 427 10.05 18.12 -11.38
C PHE A 427 10.10 19.25 -12.43
N PRO A 428 9.48 19.06 -13.60
CA PRO A 428 9.52 20.07 -14.66
C PRO A 428 8.85 21.36 -14.16
N VAL A 429 9.47 22.51 -14.47
CA VAL A 429 8.91 23.83 -14.16
C VAL A 429 8.49 24.51 -15.46
N ARG A 430 7.19 24.80 -15.57
CA ARG A 430 6.64 25.57 -16.70
C ARG A 430 6.59 27.05 -16.38
N THR A 431 6.29 27.38 -15.13
CA THR A 431 6.19 28.75 -14.65
C THR A 431 7.17 28.98 -13.52
N LYS A 432 8.19 29.83 -13.78
CA LYS A 432 9.17 30.19 -12.78
C LYS A 432 8.55 31.06 -11.69
N LEU A 433 8.72 30.67 -10.43
CA LEU A 433 8.36 31.48 -9.26
C LEU A 433 9.50 32.41 -8.84
N ARG A 434 9.16 33.53 -8.20
CA ARG A 434 10.15 34.37 -7.53
C ARG A 434 10.57 33.74 -6.20
N LEU A 435 11.78 33.16 -6.17
CA LEU A 435 12.30 32.51 -4.97
C LEU A 435 12.75 33.48 -3.87
N ARG A 436 13.34 34.62 -4.24
CA ARG A 436 14.05 35.52 -3.30
C ARG A 436 13.41 36.91 -3.17
N LYS A 437 13.45 37.44 -1.94
CA LYS A 437 13.18 38.84 -1.59
C LYS A 437 14.36 39.73 -2.01
N ASP A 438 14.14 41.04 -2.00
CA ASP A 438 15.19 42.01 -2.36
C ASP A 438 16.35 41.98 -1.34
N GLU A 439 16.07 41.63 -0.09
CA GLU A 439 17.05 41.50 1.00
C GLU A 439 17.82 40.16 0.99
N GLY A 440 17.49 39.24 0.09
CA GLY A 440 18.21 37.97 -0.13
C GLY A 440 17.58 36.72 0.52
N ASP A 441 16.67 36.90 1.48
CA ASP A 441 15.87 35.81 2.06
C ASP A 441 14.96 35.17 1.02
N SER A 442 14.60 33.90 1.23
CA SER A 442 13.56 33.24 0.44
C SER A 442 12.17 33.81 0.74
N VAL A 443 11.28 33.77 -0.24
CA VAL A 443 9.87 34.15 -0.06
C VAL A 443 9.20 33.12 0.85
N GLU A 444 8.42 33.56 1.84
CA GLU A 444 7.84 32.68 2.85
C GLU A 444 6.83 31.70 2.28
N ALA A 445 5.94 32.20 1.42
CA ALA A 445 4.78 31.47 0.96
C ALA A 445 4.30 31.96 -0.41
N TYR A 446 3.58 31.06 -1.10
CA TYR A 446 3.03 31.25 -2.43
C TYR A 446 1.57 30.83 -2.43
N PHE A 447 0.72 31.57 -3.16
CA PHE A 447 -0.72 31.36 -3.15
C PHE A 447 -1.25 31.15 -4.56
N PHE A 448 -2.14 30.18 -4.74
CA PHE A 448 -2.66 29.76 -6.03
C PHE A 448 -4.15 29.56 -5.95
N ARG A 449 -4.90 30.01 -6.97
CA ARG A 449 -6.34 29.77 -7.07
C ARG A 449 -6.80 29.57 -8.50
N THR A 450 -7.76 28.68 -8.68
CA THR A 450 -8.46 28.46 -9.96
C THR A 450 -9.91 28.10 -9.70
N SER A 451 -10.75 28.10 -10.74
CA SER A 451 -12.17 27.76 -10.62
C SER A 451 -12.62 26.82 -11.72
N PHE A 452 -13.55 25.93 -11.36
CA PHE A 452 -14.20 24.98 -12.27
C PHE A 452 -15.71 24.98 -12.00
N SER A 453 -16.52 24.47 -12.93
CA SER A 453 -17.98 24.39 -12.74
C SER A 453 -18.49 22.96 -12.77
N MET A 454 -19.50 22.71 -11.95
CA MET A 454 -20.23 21.44 -11.91
C MET A 454 -21.71 21.70 -12.10
N ASP A 455 -22.36 20.99 -13.03
CA ASP A 455 -23.82 20.99 -13.06
C ASP A 455 -24.40 20.10 -11.96
N ARG A 456 -25.71 20.22 -11.74
CA ARG A 456 -26.40 19.48 -10.68
C ARG A 456 -26.39 17.97 -10.92
N ALA A 457 -26.52 17.53 -12.18
CA ALA A 457 -26.56 16.11 -12.52
C ALA A 457 -25.19 15.45 -12.30
N SER A 458 -24.09 16.12 -12.66
CA SER A 458 -22.73 15.68 -12.36
C SER A 458 -22.51 15.61 -10.85
N LEU A 459 -22.94 16.62 -10.08
CA LEU A 459 -22.77 16.61 -8.63
C LEU A 459 -23.55 15.48 -7.95
N ASP A 460 -24.80 15.22 -8.37
CA ASP A 460 -25.63 14.16 -7.82
C ASP A 460 -25.13 12.75 -8.22
N ALA A 461 -24.26 12.65 -9.23
CA ALA A 461 -23.72 11.39 -9.74
C ALA A 461 -22.33 10.99 -9.18
N ILE A 462 -21.76 11.80 -8.27
CA ILE A 462 -20.43 11.56 -7.70
C ILE A 462 -20.46 11.48 -6.17
N THR A 463 -19.50 10.77 -5.60
CA THR A 463 -19.24 10.76 -4.15
C THR A 463 -18.15 11.76 -3.75
N GLY A 464 -17.31 12.17 -4.70
CA GLY A 464 -16.25 13.15 -4.51
C GLY A 464 -15.30 13.22 -5.72
N LEU A 465 -14.26 14.03 -5.58
CA LEU A 465 -13.13 14.14 -6.51
C LEU A 465 -11.84 13.71 -5.79
N LEU A 466 -10.89 13.15 -6.53
CA LEU A 466 -9.52 12.91 -6.09
C LEU A 466 -8.61 13.91 -6.81
N GLY A 467 -7.71 14.52 -6.05
CA GLY A 467 -6.65 15.37 -6.56
C GLY A 467 -5.28 14.85 -6.15
N THR A 468 -4.27 15.15 -6.96
CA THR A 468 -2.86 15.02 -6.58
C THR A 468 -2.20 16.40 -6.56
N VAL A 469 -1.20 16.55 -5.69
CA VAL A 469 -0.35 17.74 -5.63
C VAL A 469 1.08 17.30 -5.36
N VAL A 470 2.02 17.83 -6.12
CA VAL A 470 3.45 17.73 -5.84
C VAL A 470 3.87 19.05 -5.22
N TYR A 471 4.53 19.05 -4.08
CA TYR A 471 4.83 20.27 -3.33
C TYR A 471 6.19 20.22 -2.66
N ASP A 472 6.73 21.40 -2.39
CA ASP A 472 7.97 21.65 -1.66
C ASP A 472 7.92 23.05 -1.04
N ASP A 473 7.98 23.24 0.28
CA ASP A 473 8.18 22.23 1.35
C ASP A 473 6.86 21.78 2.01
N THR A 474 5.91 22.69 2.20
CA THR A 474 4.62 22.49 2.88
C THR A 474 3.46 22.92 2.00
N VAL A 475 2.31 22.23 2.05
CA VAL A 475 1.12 22.57 1.25
C VAL A 475 -0.17 22.52 2.06
N THR A 476 -1.08 23.46 1.80
CA THR A 476 -2.48 23.40 2.25
C THR A 476 -3.41 23.58 1.06
N VAL A 477 -4.42 22.72 0.93
CA VAL A 477 -5.41 22.73 -0.15
C VAL A 477 -6.78 23.14 0.40
N TYR A 478 -7.42 24.10 -0.26
CA TYR A 478 -8.73 24.65 0.09
C TYR A 478 -9.70 24.52 -1.07
N LEU A 479 -10.97 24.25 -0.75
CA LEU A 479 -12.08 24.31 -1.70
C LEU A 479 -13.19 25.21 -1.15
N ASN A 480 -13.59 26.21 -1.94
CA ASN A 480 -14.70 27.10 -1.62
C ASN A 480 -14.57 27.75 -0.22
N GLY A 481 -13.35 28.11 0.20
CA GLY A 481 -13.10 28.67 1.53
C GLY A 481 -12.81 27.66 2.65
N ARG A 482 -12.87 26.36 2.39
CA ARG A 482 -12.72 25.31 3.41
C ARG A 482 -11.43 24.53 3.16
N ARG A 483 -10.62 24.33 4.19
CA ARG A 483 -9.44 23.43 4.15
C ARG A 483 -9.91 22.00 3.86
N ILE A 484 -9.30 21.35 2.88
CA ILE A 484 -9.61 19.99 2.42
C ILE A 484 -8.48 19.01 2.78
N ALA A 485 -7.24 19.44 2.61
CA ALA A 485 -6.05 18.66 2.94
C ALA A 485 -4.89 19.59 3.32
N GLY A 486 -3.91 19.08 4.05
CA GLY A 486 -2.62 19.74 4.23
C GLY A 486 -1.53 18.78 4.67
N HIS A 487 -0.30 19.13 4.30
CA HIS A 487 0.90 18.33 4.55
C HIS A 487 2.02 19.26 5.01
N GLY A 488 2.58 19.01 6.20
CA GLY A 488 3.53 19.91 6.86
C GLY A 488 2.89 21.16 7.47
N ASP A 489 1.58 21.35 7.32
CA ASP A 489 0.89 22.61 7.63
C ASP A 489 0.44 22.77 9.10
N GLY A 490 0.79 21.82 9.97
CA GLY A 490 0.28 21.77 11.35
C GLY A 490 0.67 22.96 12.23
N LYS A 491 1.69 23.74 11.83
CA LYS A 491 2.15 24.96 12.52
C LYS A 491 1.75 26.25 11.81
N ILE A 492 0.96 26.15 10.73
CA ILE A 492 0.70 27.28 9.85
C ILE A 492 -0.44 28.16 10.40
N GLU A 493 -0.08 29.26 11.07
CA GLU A 493 -1.05 30.23 11.63
C GLU A 493 -1.24 31.52 10.82
N LYS A 494 -0.32 31.89 9.92
CA LYS A 494 -0.33 33.14 9.13
C LYS A 494 -0.03 32.91 7.65
N ASN A 495 -0.52 33.79 6.77
CA ASN A 495 -0.20 33.70 5.34
C ASN A 495 1.31 33.86 5.07
N LEU A 496 1.93 34.88 5.65
CA LEU A 496 3.36 35.16 5.44
C LEU A 496 4.20 34.58 6.58
N GLN A 497 4.50 33.29 6.51
CA GLN A 497 5.38 32.59 7.45
C GLN A 497 6.07 31.41 6.78
N TYR A 498 7.21 30.98 7.32
CA TYR A 498 7.82 29.70 6.99
C TYR A 498 7.17 28.54 7.78
N GLU A 499 7.37 27.31 7.33
CA GLU A 499 6.85 26.10 8.03
C GLU A 499 7.37 25.99 9.47
N VAL A 500 8.67 26.23 9.67
CA VAL A 500 9.31 26.12 10.99
C VAL A 500 9.91 27.48 11.34
N PRO A 501 9.23 28.29 12.18
CA PRO A 501 9.74 29.60 12.60
C PRO A 501 11.15 29.56 13.24
N ASP A 502 11.56 28.40 13.79
CA ASP A 502 12.77 28.22 14.60
C ASP A 502 13.89 27.33 13.97
N GLY A 503 13.76 26.84 12.70
CA GLY A 503 14.74 25.95 12.00
C GLY A 503 14.81 24.51 12.56
N THR A 504 15.18 23.41 11.88
CA THR A 504 15.92 23.06 10.64
C THR A 504 15.37 21.73 10.07
N SER A 505 14.20 21.74 9.42
CA SER A 505 13.73 20.57 8.66
C SER A 505 13.29 21.02 7.28
N GLY A 506 14.18 20.88 6.31
CA GLY A 506 13.93 21.10 4.89
C GLY A 506 15.00 20.33 4.15
N GLU A 507 14.83 19.02 4.05
CA GLU A 507 15.72 18.12 3.33
C GLU A 507 14.84 17.07 2.65
N GLY A 508 14.59 17.27 1.36
CA GLY A 508 13.91 16.31 0.51
C GLY A 508 13.63 16.88 -0.88
N ASP A 509 13.52 16.01 -1.87
CA ASP A 509 12.95 16.36 -3.16
C ASP A 509 11.43 16.63 -3.01
N PRO A 510 10.80 17.40 -3.93
CA PRO A 510 9.37 17.63 -3.90
C PRO A 510 8.53 16.35 -3.73
N VAL A 511 7.52 16.41 -2.86
CA VAL A 511 6.75 15.24 -2.43
C VAL A 511 5.39 15.21 -3.10
N THR A 512 4.95 14.03 -3.56
CA THR A 512 3.59 13.84 -4.08
C THR A 512 2.61 13.48 -2.96
N ALA A 513 1.52 14.23 -2.87
CA ALA A 513 0.39 13.96 -2.01
C ALA A 513 -0.92 13.77 -2.80
N ARG A 514 -1.84 12.99 -2.22
CA ARG A 514 -3.22 12.81 -2.71
C ARG A 514 -4.19 13.44 -1.72
N PHE A 515 -5.24 14.09 -2.22
CA PHE A 515 -6.32 14.64 -1.41
C PHE A 515 -7.69 14.32 -2.02
N SER A 516 -8.70 14.18 -1.17
CA SER A 516 -10.08 13.93 -1.60
C SER A 516 -10.98 15.13 -1.32
N VAL A 517 -11.79 15.50 -2.29
CA VAL A 517 -12.86 16.49 -2.16
C VAL A 517 -14.19 15.74 -2.06
N PRO A 518 -14.87 15.71 -0.90
CA PRO A 518 -16.16 15.05 -0.81
C PRO A 518 -17.22 15.82 -1.61
N ALA A 519 -18.20 15.12 -2.18
CA ALA A 519 -19.32 15.74 -2.92
C ALA A 519 -20.05 16.81 -2.09
N SER A 520 -20.13 16.62 -0.76
CA SER A 520 -20.74 17.59 0.15
C SER A 520 -19.97 18.91 0.29
N ALA A 521 -18.70 18.98 -0.13
CA ALA A 521 -17.92 20.22 -0.17
C ALA A 521 -18.07 20.97 -1.51
N LEU A 522 -18.60 20.30 -2.52
CA LEU A 522 -18.85 20.84 -3.85
C LEU A 522 -20.22 21.51 -3.94
N ARG A 523 -20.38 22.37 -4.93
CA ARG A 523 -21.60 23.12 -5.21
C ARG A 523 -21.94 23.00 -6.69
N ALA A 524 -23.24 23.03 -7.00
CA ALA A 524 -23.68 23.25 -8.38
C ALA A 524 -23.31 24.68 -8.79
N GLY A 525 -22.77 24.84 -10.00
CA GLY A 525 -22.15 26.06 -10.49
C GLY A 525 -20.65 26.12 -10.19
N ALA A 526 -20.14 27.32 -9.91
CA ALA A 526 -18.72 27.58 -9.73
C ALA A 526 -18.20 27.03 -8.40
N ASN A 527 -17.03 26.37 -8.47
CA ASN A 527 -16.22 25.95 -7.33
C ASN A 527 -14.81 26.54 -7.50
N THR A 528 -14.18 26.92 -6.40
CA THR A 528 -12.82 27.50 -6.38
C THR A 528 -11.91 26.57 -5.60
N LEU A 529 -10.85 26.08 -6.26
CA LEU A 529 -9.74 25.39 -5.62
C LEU A 529 -8.63 26.41 -5.37
N ALA A 530 -8.07 26.40 -4.15
CA ALA A 530 -6.98 27.26 -3.76
C ALA A 530 -5.90 26.45 -3.02
N ILE A 531 -4.63 26.82 -3.21
CA ILE A 531 -3.48 26.14 -2.63
C ILE A 531 -2.51 27.19 -2.09
N GLU A 532 -2.03 27.00 -0.86
CA GLU A 532 -0.86 27.73 -0.36
C GLU A 532 0.32 26.77 -0.22
N VAL A 533 1.52 27.26 -0.54
CA VAL A 533 2.79 26.54 -0.38
C VAL A 533 3.70 27.39 0.49
N HIS A 534 4.30 26.79 1.52
CA HIS A 534 5.21 27.48 2.43
C HIS A 534 6.60 26.86 2.33
N GLN A 535 7.62 27.72 2.26
CA GLN A 535 9.03 27.29 2.37
C GLN A 535 9.33 26.88 3.81
N CYS A 536 10.27 25.96 4.00
CA CYS A 536 10.67 25.50 5.32
C CYS A 536 11.27 26.61 6.19
N ASN A 537 12.08 27.51 5.60
CA ASN A 537 12.76 28.63 6.27
C ASN A 537 13.32 29.68 5.27
N SER A 538 13.95 30.74 5.80
CA SER A 538 14.51 31.86 5.03
C SER A 538 15.69 31.52 4.11
N THR A 539 16.31 30.36 4.30
CA THR A 539 17.46 29.91 3.50
C THR A 539 17.10 28.84 2.46
N SER A 540 15.82 28.45 2.36
CA SER A 540 15.35 27.42 1.43
C SER A 540 15.81 27.71 -0.01
N SER A 541 16.32 26.68 -0.69
CA SER A 541 16.95 26.79 -2.01
C SER A 541 15.99 26.67 -3.19
N ASP A 542 14.81 26.13 -2.96
CA ASP A 542 13.86 25.72 -3.98
C ASP A 542 12.42 25.82 -3.48
N VAL A 543 11.50 25.97 -4.43
CA VAL A 543 10.06 25.89 -4.22
C VAL A 543 9.47 25.09 -5.37
N TYR A 544 8.48 24.25 -5.09
CA TYR A 544 7.74 23.55 -6.14
C TYR A 544 6.25 23.44 -5.83
N LEU A 545 5.43 23.64 -6.86
CA LEU A 545 4.03 23.24 -6.89
C LEU A 545 3.70 22.64 -8.26
N GLY A 546 3.45 21.34 -8.29
CA GLY A 546 2.85 20.63 -9.41
C GLY A 546 1.39 20.28 -9.11
N PRO A 547 0.40 21.10 -9.53
CA PRO A 547 -1.00 20.73 -9.39
C PRO A 547 -1.32 19.59 -10.35
N GLY A 548 -1.67 18.43 -9.81
CA GLY A 548 -2.12 17.29 -10.59
C GLY A 548 -3.62 17.38 -10.94
N PRO A 549 -4.16 16.37 -11.64
CA PRO A 549 -5.56 16.38 -12.03
C PRO A 549 -6.48 16.32 -10.81
N LEU A 550 -7.53 17.14 -10.80
CA LEU A 550 -8.66 17.02 -9.87
C LEU A 550 -9.85 16.47 -10.63
N ALA A 551 -10.34 15.31 -10.23
CA ALA A 551 -11.29 14.57 -11.06
C ALA A 551 -12.14 13.61 -10.23
N GLN A 552 -13.34 13.27 -10.70
CA GLN A 552 -14.04 12.11 -10.15
C GLN A 552 -13.14 10.89 -10.37
N THR A 553 -13.11 9.95 -9.41
CA THR A 553 -12.34 8.72 -9.55
C THR A 553 -13.20 7.51 -9.19
N ALA A 554 -12.85 6.36 -9.77
CA ALA A 554 -13.31 5.04 -9.33
C ALA A 554 -12.37 4.41 -8.28
N GLU A 555 -11.25 5.07 -7.96
CA GLU A 555 -10.33 4.65 -6.91
C GLU A 555 -10.91 4.94 -5.51
N SER A 556 -10.38 4.25 -4.50
CA SER A 556 -10.75 4.58 -3.13
C SER A 556 -10.21 5.96 -2.75
N LEU A 557 -11.10 6.83 -2.29
CA LEU A 557 -10.74 8.14 -1.75
C LEU A 557 -10.18 7.99 -0.33
N PRO A 558 -9.08 8.67 0.03
CA PRO A 558 -8.67 8.78 1.43
C PRO A 558 -9.78 9.40 2.28
N PHE A 559 -9.77 9.11 3.59
CA PHE A 559 -10.54 9.91 4.53
C PHE A 559 -10.12 11.37 4.43
N THR A 560 -11.09 12.27 4.55
CA THR A 560 -10.80 13.69 4.67
C THR A 560 -10.13 14.00 5.99
N ASP A 561 -9.34 15.07 6.06
CA ASP A 561 -8.75 15.55 7.31
C ASP A 561 -9.80 15.83 8.37
N ALA A 562 -10.99 16.30 7.97
CA ALA A 562 -12.11 16.49 8.87
C ALA A 562 -12.55 15.17 9.53
N GLN A 563 -12.59 14.06 8.77
CA GLN A 563 -12.95 12.75 9.32
C GLN A 563 -11.88 12.21 10.27
N LEU A 564 -10.60 12.37 9.93
CA LEU A 564 -9.48 11.89 10.75
C LEU A 564 -9.28 12.75 12.01
N GLY A 565 -9.48 14.07 11.87
CA GLY A 565 -9.37 15.07 12.93
C GLY A 565 -10.59 15.17 13.84
N THR A 566 -11.71 14.54 13.49
CA THR A 566 -12.88 14.47 14.36
C THR A 566 -12.57 13.64 15.60
N SER A 567 -12.90 14.19 16.77
CA SER A 567 -12.94 13.43 18.03
C SER A 567 -14.24 12.63 18.10
N TYR A 568 -14.11 11.32 18.20
CA TYR A 568 -15.22 10.38 18.35
C TYR A 568 -15.44 10.04 19.83
N ALA A 569 -16.62 9.52 20.20
CA ALA A 569 -16.91 9.17 21.60
C ALA A 569 -15.90 8.14 22.14
N SER A 570 -15.47 7.21 21.28
CA SER A 570 -14.42 6.22 21.53
C SER A 570 -13.01 6.80 21.68
N ASP A 571 -12.76 8.07 21.34
CA ASP A 571 -11.50 8.77 21.63
C ASP A 571 -11.43 9.23 23.09
N THR A 572 -12.53 9.12 23.85
CA THR A 572 -12.51 9.35 25.29
C THR A 572 -12.08 8.08 26.02
N ARG A 573 -11.01 8.19 26.79
CA ARG A 573 -10.52 7.08 27.62
C ARG A 573 -11.61 6.62 28.60
N PRO A 574 -11.95 5.32 28.62
CA PRO A 574 -12.95 4.80 29.57
C PRO A 574 -12.49 4.97 31.02
N THR A 575 -13.44 4.98 31.96
CA THR A 575 -13.19 5.05 33.41
C THR A 575 -13.57 3.74 34.08
N ALA A 576 -12.79 3.30 35.07
CA ALA A 576 -13.10 2.10 35.84
C ALA A 576 -14.41 2.25 36.64
N PRO A 577 -15.18 1.16 36.86
CA PRO A 577 -16.23 1.13 37.87
C PRO A 577 -15.68 1.55 39.24
N GLY A 578 -16.27 2.59 39.83
CA GLY A 578 -15.80 3.18 41.09
C GLY A 578 -14.78 4.33 40.94
N GLY A 579 -14.44 4.71 39.70
CA GLY A 579 -13.45 5.75 39.41
C GLY A 579 -12.03 5.21 39.25
N GLY A 580 -11.15 6.00 38.65
CA GLY A 580 -9.74 5.64 38.43
C GLY A 580 -9.44 5.06 37.05
N ASP A 581 -8.24 4.47 36.93
CA ASP A 581 -7.66 4.04 35.66
C ASP A 581 -8.31 2.77 35.10
N TYR A 582 -8.95 2.88 33.94
CA TYR A 582 -9.68 1.76 33.35
C TYR A 582 -8.78 0.60 32.90
N PHE A 583 -7.58 0.85 32.36
CA PHE A 583 -6.75 -0.25 31.85
C PHE A 583 -6.04 -1.00 32.97
N THR A 584 -5.69 -0.32 34.07
CA THR A 584 -5.30 -1.01 35.31
C THR A 584 -6.45 -1.84 35.87
N TRP A 585 -7.69 -1.31 35.88
CA TRP A 585 -8.86 -2.06 36.31
C TRP A 585 -9.16 -3.26 35.38
N LEU A 586 -9.09 -3.07 34.06
CA LEU A 586 -9.34 -4.11 33.05
C LEU A 586 -8.43 -5.32 33.25
N LEU A 587 -7.19 -5.06 33.66
CA LEU A 587 -6.15 -6.08 33.84
C LEU A 587 -5.94 -6.49 35.30
N ARG A 588 -6.83 -6.08 36.22
CA ARG A 588 -6.73 -6.34 37.66
C ARG A 588 -6.60 -7.81 38.03
N SER A 589 -7.13 -8.73 37.22
CA SER A 589 -7.03 -10.17 37.46
C SER A 589 -5.56 -10.65 37.44
N PHE A 590 -4.64 -9.85 36.91
CA PHE A 590 -3.20 -10.08 37.02
C PHE A 590 -2.69 -10.09 38.47
N ASP A 591 -3.36 -9.39 39.40
CA ASP A 591 -2.99 -9.42 40.83
C ASP A 591 -3.08 -10.83 41.41
N ALA A 592 -4.09 -11.62 41.03
CA ALA A 592 -4.21 -13.02 41.45
C ALA A 592 -3.11 -13.89 40.82
N VAL A 593 -2.77 -13.62 39.56
CA VAL A 593 -1.75 -14.37 38.80
C VAL A 593 -0.35 -14.17 39.38
N ARG A 594 0.06 -12.90 39.58
CA ARG A 594 1.39 -12.57 40.12
C ARG A 594 1.61 -13.07 41.54
N ASN A 595 0.52 -13.30 42.28
CA ASN A 595 0.53 -13.84 43.64
C ASN A 595 0.43 -15.37 43.68
N THR A 596 0.50 -16.05 42.53
CA THR A 596 0.48 -17.52 42.42
C THR A 596 1.85 -18.01 41.94
N PRO A 597 2.78 -18.40 42.85
CA PRO A 597 4.17 -18.70 42.50
C PRO A 597 4.38 -19.83 41.50
N SER A 598 3.44 -20.80 41.44
CA SER A 598 3.48 -21.88 40.45
C SER A 598 3.16 -21.40 39.03
N ILE A 599 2.53 -20.23 38.89
CA ILE A 599 2.25 -19.61 37.60
C ILE A 599 3.32 -18.58 37.30
N MET A 600 3.53 -17.61 38.19
CA MET A 600 4.38 -16.45 37.95
C MET A 600 5.47 -16.34 39.00
N GLY A 601 6.72 -16.17 38.56
CA GLY A 601 7.85 -16.04 39.48
C GLY A 601 7.89 -14.68 40.16
N ALA A 602 8.70 -14.56 41.22
CA ALA A 602 8.92 -13.29 41.90
C ALA A 602 9.48 -12.22 40.93
N ASN A 603 9.13 -10.95 41.11
CA ASN A 603 9.56 -9.86 40.21
C ASN A 603 11.01 -9.40 40.46
N GLU A 604 11.94 -10.35 40.48
CA GLU A 604 13.33 -10.16 40.87
C GLU A 604 14.24 -10.86 39.87
N VAL A 605 15.42 -10.28 39.62
CA VAL A 605 16.44 -10.88 38.76
C VAL A 605 16.92 -12.19 39.40
N LEU A 606 16.91 -13.28 38.63
CA LEU A 606 17.37 -14.57 39.08
C LEU A 606 18.90 -14.58 39.27
N PRO A 607 19.43 -15.34 40.24
CA PRO A 607 20.87 -15.55 40.36
C PRO A 607 21.46 -16.12 39.06
N LYS A 608 22.67 -15.68 38.71
CA LYS A 608 23.42 -16.30 37.61
C LYS A 608 23.68 -17.78 37.90
N GLY A 609 23.58 -18.60 36.86
CA GLY A 609 23.68 -20.06 36.97
C GLY A 609 22.39 -20.75 37.45
N THR A 610 21.26 -20.04 37.61
CA THR A 610 19.96 -20.68 37.84
C THR A 610 19.64 -21.64 36.70
N THR A 611 19.24 -22.86 37.03
CA THR A 611 18.91 -23.93 36.08
C THR A 611 17.42 -23.97 35.76
N TYR A 612 17.06 -24.61 34.64
CA TYR A 612 15.65 -24.77 34.23
C TYR A 612 14.83 -25.53 35.28
N GLU A 613 15.42 -26.55 35.91
CA GLU A 613 14.78 -27.41 36.91
C GLU A 613 14.42 -26.65 38.20
N GLU A 614 15.19 -25.62 38.54
CA GLU A 614 14.97 -24.77 39.72
C GLU A 614 13.78 -23.80 39.57
N LEU A 615 13.32 -23.55 38.34
CA LEU A 615 12.20 -22.64 38.09
C LEU A 615 10.89 -23.27 38.56
N ALA A 616 10.18 -22.67 39.50
CA ALA A 616 8.85 -23.15 39.92
C ALA A 616 7.69 -22.62 39.07
N ALA A 617 7.89 -21.47 38.41
CA ALA A 617 6.85 -20.76 37.68
C ALA A 617 6.69 -21.28 36.25
N LEU A 618 5.48 -21.70 35.88
CA LEU A 618 5.17 -22.17 34.52
C LEU A 618 5.38 -21.06 33.47
N ASN A 619 5.15 -19.80 33.82
CA ASN A 619 5.32 -18.67 32.90
C ASN A 619 6.79 -18.49 32.48
N ASP A 620 7.73 -18.73 33.39
CA ASP A 620 9.18 -18.66 33.12
C ASP A 620 9.62 -19.82 32.23
N ARG A 621 9.23 -21.06 32.60
CA ARG A 621 9.53 -22.27 31.82
C ARG A 621 9.00 -22.17 30.40
N THR A 622 7.77 -21.69 30.22
CA THR A 622 7.14 -21.54 28.90
C THR A 622 7.91 -20.55 28.02
N VAL A 623 8.45 -19.47 28.59
CA VAL A 623 9.31 -18.55 27.82
C VAL A 623 10.55 -19.28 27.33
N ILE A 624 11.25 -20.00 28.20
CA ILE A 624 12.47 -20.72 27.85
C ILE A 624 12.18 -21.78 26.78
N ASP A 625 11.11 -22.55 26.96
CA ASP A 625 10.71 -23.59 26.00
C ASP A 625 10.49 -23.01 24.60
N ILE A 626 9.85 -21.83 24.49
CA ILE A 626 9.57 -21.18 23.21
C ILE A 626 10.82 -20.47 22.66
N ASN A 627 11.54 -19.72 23.49
CA ASN A 627 12.72 -18.94 23.10
C ASN A 627 13.87 -19.83 22.66
N ASN A 628 14.08 -20.99 23.29
CA ASN A 628 15.20 -21.89 22.99
C ASN A 628 14.83 -22.96 21.95
N THR A 629 13.62 -22.94 21.40
CA THR A 629 13.18 -23.87 20.33
C THR A 629 13.96 -23.70 19.00
N PRO A 630 14.22 -22.48 18.49
CA PRO A 630 14.89 -22.29 17.21
C PRO A 630 16.29 -22.91 17.17
N SER A 631 16.68 -23.46 16.02
CA SER A 631 18.00 -24.11 15.89
C SER A 631 19.18 -23.13 15.79
N GLY A 632 18.91 -21.83 15.64
CA GLY A 632 19.91 -20.78 15.49
C GLY A 632 19.33 -19.49 14.88
N PRO A 633 20.18 -18.46 14.65
CA PRO A 633 19.73 -17.14 14.20
C PRO A 633 19.16 -17.11 12.77
N THR A 634 19.46 -18.12 11.95
CA THR A 634 18.93 -18.27 10.58
C THR A 634 17.60 -19.03 10.53
N ASP A 635 17.04 -19.41 11.69
CA ASP A 635 15.74 -20.06 11.74
C ASP A 635 14.65 -19.11 11.18
N PRO A 636 13.80 -19.58 10.25
CA PRO A 636 12.75 -18.75 9.66
C PRO A 636 11.81 -18.11 10.68
N GLN A 637 11.57 -18.77 11.83
CA GLN A 637 10.72 -18.23 12.88
C GLN A 637 11.39 -17.06 13.61
N VAL A 638 12.71 -17.11 13.81
CA VAL A 638 13.48 -15.99 14.38
C VAL A 638 13.41 -14.79 13.44
N HIS A 639 13.68 -14.99 12.15
CA HIS A 639 13.55 -13.91 11.16
C HIS A 639 12.15 -13.31 11.15
N LYS A 640 11.09 -14.13 11.14
CA LYS A 640 9.70 -13.67 11.18
C LYS A 640 9.41 -12.87 12.45
N ALA A 641 9.90 -13.32 13.60
CA ALA A 641 9.70 -12.63 14.87
C ALA A 641 10.40 -11.26 14.92
N LEU A 642 11.60 -11.16 14.34
CA LEU A 642 12.33 -9.90 14.20
C LEU A 642 11.60 -8.93 13.26
N VAL A 643 11.11 -9.42 12.12
CA VAL A 643 10.29 -8.64 11.19
C VAL A 643 9.03 -8.10 11.87
N ASP A 644 8.31 -8.95 12.61
CA ASP A 644 7.14 -8.55 13.41
C ASP A 644 7.50 -7.50 14.48
N GLY A 645 8.66 -7.63 15.11
CA GLY A 645 9.14 -6.71 16.13
C GLY A 645 9.52 -5.32 15.63
N ALA A 646 9.97 -5.23 14.38
CA ALA A 646 10.49 -3.99 13.80
C ALA A 646 9.46 -3.22 12.94
N ASN A 647 8.32 -3.83 12.62
CA ASN A 647 7.37 -3.28 11.64
C ASN A 647 5.91 -3.30 12.13
N SER A 648 5.05 -2.56 11.43
CA SER A 648 3.63 -2.47 11.78
C SER A 648 2.85 -3.77 11.52
N PRO A 649 1.99 -4.22 12.44
CA PRO A 649 1.24 -5.48 12.30
C PRO A 649 0.40 -5.57 11.02
N TYR A 650 -0.27 -4.49 10.61
CA TYR A 650 -1.10 -4.48 9.40
C TYR A 650 -0.32 -4.75 8.10
N ARG A 651 1.02 -4.65 8.12
CA ARG A 651 1.90 -5.06 7.01
C ARG A 651 2.42 -6.48 7.20
N THR A 652 2.99 -6.79 8.37
CA THR A 652 3.68 -8.08 8.58
C THR A 652 2.73 -9.27 8.72
N MET A 653 1.45 -9.02 9.02
CA MET A 653 0.41 -10.05 9.10
C MET A 653 -0.35 -10.27 7.78
N ALA A 654 0.09 -9.67 6.67
CA ALA A 654 -0.51 -9.90 5.34
C ALA A 654 -0.50 -11.38 4.94
N ASP A 655 0.49 -12.15 5.41
CA ASP A 655 0.57 -13.59 5.21
C ASP A 655 -0.61 -14.36 5.84
N GLY A 656 -1.27 -13.79 6.85
CA GLY A 656 -2.51 -14.29 7.45
C GLY A 656 -3.68 -14.41 6.44
N LEU A 657 -3.63 -13.67 5.33
CA LEU A 657 -4.60 -13.75 4.23
C LEU A 657 -4.30 -14.88 3.22
N GLY A 658 -3.21 -15.64 3.44
CA GLY A 658 -2.75 -16.70 2.53
C GLY A 658 -1.88 -16.18 1.38
N THR A 659 -1.33 -17.09 0.58
CA THR A 659 -0.27 -16.79 -0.40
C THR A 659 -0.71 -15.89 -1.54
N THR A 660 -1.97 -15.99 -1.97
CA THR A 660 -2.49 -15.18 -3.08
C THR A 660 -3.02 -13.85 -2.58
N LEU A 661 -4.05 -13.88 -1.72
CA LEU A 661 -4.69 -12.65 -1.27
C LEU A 661 -3.77 -11.77 -0.43
N GLY A 662 -2.88 -12.37 0.38
CA GLY A 662 -1.87 -11.64 1.15
C GLY A 662 -0.91 -10.84 0.29
N ARG A 663 -0.43 -11.43 -0.82
CA ARG A 663 0.41 -10.73 -1.81
C ARG A 663 -0.35 -9.58 -2.48
N LEU A 664 -1.62 -9.79 -2.83
CA LEU A 664 -2.44 -8.76 -3.46
C LEU A 664 -2.75 -7.60 -2.51
N TYR A 665 -3.00 -7.90 -1.24
CA TYR A 665 -3.18 -6.91 -0.18
C TYR A 665 -1.92 -6.10 0.08
N ASP A 666 -0.76 -6.74 0.20
CA ASP A 666 0.52 -6.04 0.34
C ASP A 666 0.82 -5.15 -0.86
N GLN A 667 0.58 -5.65 -2.08
CA GLN A 667 0.68 -4.86 -3.30
C GLN A 667 -0.27 -3.65 -3.27
N ALA A 668 -1.52 -3.82 -2.84
CA ALA A 668 -2.49 -2.74 -2.74
C ALA A 668 -2.05 -1.64 -1.76
N LEU A 669 -1.50 -2.04 -0.60
CA LEU A 669 -0.95 -1.11 0.39
C LEU A 669 0.25 -0.33 -0.16
N LYS A 670 1.20 -1.04 -0.78
CA LYS A 670 2.40 -0.43 -1.40
C LYS A 670 2.03 0.56 -2.50
N ASN A 671 1.00 0.22 -3.26
CA ASN A 671 0.46 1.06 -4.33
C ASN A 671 -0.37 2.25 -3.83
N GLY A 672 -0.69 2.35 -2.54
CA GLY A 672 -1.55 3.41 -2.01
C GLY A 672 -3.03 3.29 -2.40
N GLU A 673 -3.49 2.08 -2.76
CA GLU A 673 -4.88 1.80 -3.18
C GLU A 673 -5.83 1.56 -2.00
N LEU A 674 -5.27 1.37 -0.80
CA LEU A 674 -6.01 1.14 0.44
C LEU A 674 -5.83 2.31 1.46
N PRO A 675 -6.08 3.57 1.06
CA PRO A 675 -5.81 4.72 1.93
C PRO A 675 -6.64 4.73 3.21
N LYS A 676 -7.91 4.30 3.20
CA LYS A 676 -8.76 4.27 4.40
C LYS A 676 -8.32 3.17 5.35
N THR A 677 -8.10 1.97 4.84
CA THR A 677 -7.62 0.81 5.60
C THR A 677 -6.28 1.14 6.26
N LYS A 678 -5.34 1.73 5.50
CA LYS A 678 -4.06 2.20 6.04
C LYS A 678 -4.26 3.24 7.14
N ALA A 679 -5.06 4.29 6.92
CA ALA A 679 -5.27 5.34 7.91
C ALA A 679 -5.85 4.84 9.24
N LEU A 680 -6.75 3.84 9.19
CA LEU A 680 -7.28 3.21 10.40
C LEU A 680 -6.22 2.34 11.09
N LEU A 681 -5.63 1.39 10.35
CA LEU A 681 -4.75 0.38 10.92
C LEU A 681 -3.37 0.90 11.30
N SER A 682 -2.88 1.97 10.67
CA SER A 682 -1.58 2.57 11.01
C SER A 682 -1.70 3.64 12.10
N GLY A 683 -2.89 3.91 12.63
CA GLY A 683 -3.08 5.01 13.58
C GLY A 683 -4.46 5.08 14.22
N ARG A 684 -5.52 5.45 13.46
CA ARG A 684 -6.78 5.91 14.08
C ARG A 684 -7.52 4.86 14.91
N VAL A 685 -7.29 3.58 14.71
CA VAL A 685 -7.85 2.53 15.59
C VAL A 685 -7.31 2.66 17.01
N GLU A 686 -6.04 3.06 17.17
CA GLU A 686 -5.30 2.95 18.42
C GLU A 686 -5.05 4.30 19.07
N HIS A 687 -5.02 5.36 18.27
CA HIS A 687 -4.70 6.73 18.70
C HIS A 687 -5.91 7.66 18.54
N THR A 688 -5.85 8.84 19.15
CA THR A 688 -6.83 9.92 18.98
C THR A 688 -6.29 10.97 17.99
N PRO A 689 -7.09 11.96 17.54
CA PRO A 689 -6.59 13.01 16.67
C PRO A 689 -5.44 13.84 17.26
N ASP A 690 -5.40 13.95 18.58
CA ASP A 690 -4.52 14.85 19.35
C ASP A 690 -3.47 14.11 20.20
N SER A 691 -3.48 12.77 20.20
CA SER A 691 -2.58 11.98 21.03
C SER A 691 -2.26 10.61 20.43
N SER A 692 -0.97 10.27 20.42
CA SER A 692 -0.46 8.91 20.16
C SER A 692 -0.22 8.12 21.45
N ALA A 693 -0.76 8.56 22.60
CA ALA A 693 -0.50 7.93 23.88
C ALA A 693 -1.23 6.59 24.01
N ASP A 694 -0.48 5.54 24.34
CA ASP A 694 -1.03 4.23 24.66
C ASP A 694 -1.73 4.23 26.02
N TRP A 695 -3.06 4.13 26.03
CA TRP A 695 -3.84 4.17 27.26
C TRP A 695 -3.57 3.01 28.22
N TYR A 696 -3.01 1.90 27.74
CA TYR A 696 -2.63 0.76 28.59
C TYR A 696 -1.27 0.97 29.29
N GLN A 697 -0.52 2.02 28.96
CA GLN A 697 0.77 2.32 29.61
C GLN A 697 0.63 2.55 31.12
N THR A 698 -0.54 2.99 31.59
CA THR A 698 -0.83 3.13 33.02
C THR A 698 -0.79 1.79 33.75
N ALA A 699 -1.27 0.70 33.13
CA ALA A 699 -1.17 -0.65 33.69
C ALA A 699 0.29 -1.11 33.73
N LYS A 700 1.09 -0.85 32.68
CA LYS A 700 2.54 -1.11 32.69
C LYS A 700 3.23 -0.38 33.84
N ASN A 701 2.92 0.90 34.03
CA ASN A 701 3.49 1.73 35.09
C ASN A 701 3.05 1.29 36.48
N ASN A 702 1.86 0.70 36.61
CA ASN A 702 1.37 0.14 37.87
C ASN A 702 2.05 -1.19 38.23
N TYR A 703 2.22 -2.11 37.27
CA TYR A 703 2.68 -3.46 37.57
C TYR A 703 4.21 -3.62 37.54
N GLN A 704 4.91 -2.91 36.64
CA GLN A 704 6.38 -2.88 36.55
C GLN A 704 7.06 -4.26 36.64
N TYR A 705 6.44 -5.28 36.04
CA TYR A 705 7.01 -6.63 36.02
C TYR A 705 8.20 -6.70 35.06
N LYS A 706 9.33 -7.24 35.49
CA LYS A 706 10.58 -7.31 34.71
C LYS A 706 10.45 -8.26 33.53
N ARG A 707 10.93 -7.82 32.36
CA ARG A 707 10.92 -8.63 31.13
C ARG A 707 11.75 -9.92 31.27
N PRO A 708 11.45 -10.97 30.49
CA PRO A 708 12.14 -12.26 30.61
C PRO A 708 13.67 -12.16 30.51
N PHE A 709 14.19 -11.46 29.50
CA PHE A 709 15.64 -11.30 29.33
C PHE A 709 16.32 -10.53 30.48
N VAL A 710 15.60 -9.61 31.14
CA VAL A 710 16.10 -8.89 32.32
C VAL A 710 16.12 -9.80 33.54
N ARG A 711 15.08 -10.64 33.69
CA ARG A 711 14.88 -11.45 34.88
C ARG A 711 15.71 -12.73 34.87
N MET A 712 15.75 -13.43 33.74
CA MET A 712 16.38 -14.75 33.60
C MET A 712 17.77 -14.70 32.96
N GLY A 713 18.19 -13.56 32.40
CA GLY A 713 19.50 -13.37 31.78
C GLY A 713 19.71 -14.17 30.50
N PHE A 714 20.77 -13.82 29.75
CA PHE A 714 21.12 -14.50 28.50
C PHE A 714 22.06 -15.69 28.72
N THR A 715 21.96 -16.71 27.87
CA THR A 715 22.80 -17.93 27.90
C THR A 715 24.30 -17.65 27.78
N ASN A 716 24.68 -16.55 27.11
CA ASN A 716 26.07 -16.10 27.01
C ASN A 716 26.62 -15.39 28.26
N ASP A 717 25.79 -15.18 29.29
CA ASP A 717 26.15 -14.59 30.58
C ASP A 717 25.53 -15.37 31.76
N GLU A 718 25.61 -16.71 31.69
CA GLU A 718 25.11 -17.64 32.73
C GLU A 718 23.61 -17.50 33.04
N GLY A 719 22.82 -17.03 32.07
CA GLY A 719 21.36 -16.98 32.11
C GLY A 719 20.70 -18.11 31.30
N LEU A 720 19.39 -17.97 31.06
CA LEU A 720 18.54 -19.03 30.50
C LEU A 720 17.97 -18.73 29.09
N ILE A 721 18.12 -17.50 28.61
CA ILE A 721 17.49 -16.99 27.39
C ILE A 721 18.48 -16.87 26.24
N GLU A 722 18.09 -17.32 25.04
CA GLU A 722 18.84 -17.07 23.82
C GLU A 722 18.61 -15.63 23.28
N PRO A 723 19.69 -14.87 22.99
CA PRO A 723 19.61 -13.51 22.49
C PRO A 723 19.40 -13.49 20.96
N TRP A 724 18.15 -13.41 20.52
CA TRP A 724 17.81 -13.39 19.09
C TRP A 724 17.80 -12.00 18.46
N ASP A 725 17.65 -10.94 19.25
CA ASP A 725 17.69 -9.55 18.80
C ASP A 725 19.06 -8.89 19.07
N SER A 726 19.28 -7.73 18.47
CA SER A 726 20.44 -6.89 18.68
C SER A 726 20.55 -6.41 20.14
N PRO A 727 21.77 -6.14 20.63
CA PRO A 727 21.97 -5.52 21.96
C PRO A 727 21.20 -4.20 22.14
N GLY A 728 21.05 -3.42 21.06
CA GLY A 728 20.25 -2.18 21.07
C GLY A 728 18.75 -2.44 21.29
N GLY A 729 18.19 -3.47 20.64
CA GLY A 729 16.80 -3.88 20.80
C GLY A 729 16.47 -4.27 22.25
N TYR A 730 17.35 -5.03 22.91
CA TYR A 730 17.20 -5.37 24.33
C TYR A 730 17.47 -4.18 25.26
N GLY A 731 18.55 -3.44 25.03
CA GLY A 731 18.94 -2.31 25.87
C GLY A 731 17.86 -1.23 25.95
N GLY A 732 17.16 -0.95 24.85
CA GLY A 732 16.07 0.04 24.80
C GLY A 732 14.85 -0.32 25.65
N LEU A 733 14.66 -1.59 26.01
CA LEU A 733 13.46 -2.07 26.72
C LEU A 733 13.73 -2.58 28.14
N ALA A 734 14.98 -2.59 28.60
CA ALA A 734 15.35 -3.16 29.90
C ALA A 734 14.70 -2.45 31.10
N GLY A 735 14.42 -1.14 30.97
CA GLY A 735 13.77 -0.33 31.99
C GLY A 735 12.24 -0.29 31.92
N ASP A 736 11.62 -0.85 30.88
CA ASP A 736 10.17 -0.80 30.67
C ASP A 736 9.47 -2.08 31.16
N GLY A 737 8.28 -1.91 31.74
CA GLY A 737 7.47 -3.00 32.30
C GLY A 737 6.98 -3.98 31.25
N SER A 738 7.00 -5.27 31.58
CA SER A 738 6.63 -6.37 30.68
C SER A 738 5.10 -6.50 30.51
N PHE A 739 4.33 -6.42 31.60
CA PHE A 739 2.87 -6.64 31.59
C PHE A 739 2.05 -5.33 31.54
N PRO A 740 1.03 -5.23 30.67
CA PRO A 740 0.75 -6.09 29.51
C PRO A 740 1.75 -5.84 28.38
N SER A 741 1.77 -6.70 27.36
CA SER A 741 2.57 -6.47 26.16
C SER A 741 1.93 -5.42 25.24
N GLY A 742 2.62 -4.28 25.06
CA GLY A 742 2.17 -3.23 24.14
C GLY A 742 2.19 -3.65 22.68
N HIS A 743 3.29 -4.24 22.22
CA HIS A 743 3.39 -4.81 20.87
C HIS A 743 2.26 -5.80 20.58
N THR A 744 1.95 -6.68 21.54
CA THR A 744 0.83 -7.61 21.40
C THR A 744 -0.52 -6.89 21.34
N SER A 745 -0.70 -5.84 22.14
CA SER A 745 -1.91 -5.01 22.11
C SER A 745 -2.14 -4.43 20.72
N HIS A 746 -1.08 -3.91 20.08
CA HIS A 746 -1.15 -3.42 18.70
C HIS A 746 -1.43 -4.53 17.69
N GLY A 747 -0.72 -5.67 17.80
CA GLY A 747 -0.93 -6.82 16.93
C GLY A 747 -2.37 -7.35 16.97
N TYR A 748 -2.96 -7.45 18.17
CA TYR A 748 -4.35 -7.87 18.32
C TYR A 748 -5.35 -6.78 17.92
N ALA A 749 -5.15 -5.50 18.25
CA ALA A 749 -6.07 -4.43 17.85
C ALA A 749 -6.19 -4.35 16.32
N GLN A 750 -5.05 -4.28 15.62
CA GLN A 750 -5.03 -4.23 14.16
C GLN A 750 -5.50 -5.54 13.53
N GLY A 751 -5.09 -6.70 14.09
CA GLY A 751 -5.49 -8.02 13.60
C GLY A 751 -7.00 -8.29 13.77
N ILE A 752 -7.58 -7.89 14.89
CA ILE A 752 -9.03 -8.01 15.13
C ILE A 752 -9.81 -7.08 14.21
N VAL A 753 -9.38 -5.82 14.06
CA VAL A 753 -10.02 -4.92 13.10
C VAL A 753 -9.94 -5.52 11.69
N LEU A 754 -8.77 -5.97 11.23
CA LEU A 754 -8.65 -6.61 9.91
C LEU A 754 -9.54 -7.86 9.78
N ALA A 755 -9.65 -8.69 10.83
CA ALA A 755 -10.57 -9.83 10.85
C ALA A 755 -12.04 -9.42 10.77
N THR A 756 -12.40 -8.27 11.35
CA THR A 756 -13.76 -7.70 11.23
C THR A 756 -14.00 -7.12 9.84
N LEU A 757 -13.00 -6.59 9.15
CA LEU A 757 -13.13 -6.09 7.77
C LEU A 757 -13.09 -7.23 6.73
N LEU A 758 -12.56 -8.40 7.08
CA LEU A 758 -12.46 -9.60 6.24
C LEU A 758 -12.96 -10.84 6.99
N PRO A 759 -14.25 -10.92 7.37
CA PRO A 759 -14.76 -11.97 8.26
C PRO A 759 -14.57 -13.39 7.70
N GLU A 760 -14.47 -13.52 6.37
CA GLU A 760 -14.30 -14.80 5.65
C GLU A 760 -12.95 -15.47 5.97
N LEU A 761 -11.98 -14.68 6.43
CA LEU A 761 -10.63 -15.10 6.78
C LEU A 761 -10.32 -14.88 8.27
N ALA A 762 -11.33 -14.55 9.07
CA ALA A 762 -11.16 -14.20 10.48
C ALA A 762 -10.35 -15.24 11.29
N PRO A 763 -10.56 -16.57 11.16
CA PRO A 763 -9.75 -17.55 11.91
C PRO A 763 -8.27 -17.45 11.58
N GLN A 764 -7.92 -17.31 10.30
CA GLN A 764 -6.54 -17.25 9.84
C GLN A 764 -5.87 -15.95 10.30
N ILE A 765 -6.58 -14.82 10.17
CA ILE A 765 -6.10 -13.51 10.62
C ILE A 765 -5.87 -13.52 12.14
N LEU A 766 -6.84 -14.02 12.92
CA LEU A 766 -6.73 -14.09 14.38
C LEU A 766 -5.64 -15.07 14.83
N ALA A 767 -5.48 -16.21 14.14
CA ALA A 767 -4.36 -17.11 14.40
C ALA A 767 -3.00 -16.43 14.12
N ARG A 768 -2.90 -15.64 13.05
CA ARG A 768 -1.69 -14.87 12.75
C ARG A 768 -1.42 -13.74 13.76
N ALA A 769 -2.47 -13.06 14.23
CA ALA A 769 -2.36 -12.09 15.33
C ALA A 769 -1.88 -12.75 16.63
N SER A 770 -2.36 -13.97 16.92
CA SER A 770 -1.84 -14.75 18.06
C SER A 770 -0.37 -15.15 17.88
N GLU A 771 0.07 -15.41 16.65
CA GLU A 771 1.48 -15.68 16.34
C GLU A 771 2.33 -14.42 16.53
N TYR A 772 1.85 -13.25 16.11
CA TYR A 772 2.54 -11.98 16.31
C TYR A 772 2.86 -11.75 17.79
N GLY A 773 1.89 -12.01 18.69
CA GLY A 773 2.11 -12.01 20.14
C GLY A 773 3.10 -13.10 20.58
N ASN A 774 2.93 -14.33 20.10
CA ASN A 774 3.83 -15.46 20.42
C ASN A 774 5.28 -15.20 20.02
N ASN A 775 5.52 -14.48 18.93
CA ASN A 775 6.84 -14.07 18.47
C ASN A 775 7.54 -13.15 19.48
N ARG A 776 6.79 -12.42 20.31
CA ARG A 776 7.36 -11.61 21.40
C ARG A 776 7.84 -12.45 22.59
N ILE A 777 7.32 -13.67 22.74
CA ILE A 777 7.85 -14.68 23.68
C ILE A 777 9.11 -15.31 23.10
N LEU A 778 9.10 -15.66 21.80
CA LEU A 778 10.26 -16.22 21.12
C LEU A 778 11.48 -15.29 21.24
N LEU A 779 11.29 -13.98 21.12
CA LEU A 779 12.37 -12.99 21.30
C LEU A 779 12.66 -12.65 22.77
N ALA A 780 12.00 -13.30 23.73
CA ALA A 780 12.13 -13.11 25.18
C ALA A 780 11.84 -11.69 25.69
N PHE A 781 11.04 -10.91 24.96
CA PHE A 781 10.58 -9.58 25.39
C PHE A 781 9.39 -9.63 26.35
N HIS A 782 8.61 -10.71 26.28
CA HIS A 782 7.33 -10.86 26.96
C HIS A 782 7.05 -12.30 27.40
N TYR A 783 6.31 -12.44 28.49
CA TYR A 783 5.78 -13.70 28.98
C TYR A 783 4.43 -14.04 28.34
N PRO A 784 4.01 -15.33 28.33
CA PRO A 784 2.65 -15.74 28.00
C PRO A 784 1.54 -14.88 28.63
N THR A 785 1.65 -14.56 29.93
CA THR A 785 0.68 -13.69 30.63
C THR A 785 0.60 -12.29 30.03
N ASP A 786 1.71 -11.74 29.54
CA ASP A 786 1.73 -10.42 28.92
C ASP A 786 1.07 -10.44 27.55
N ILE A 787 1.20 -11.56 26.83
CA ILE A 787 0.52 -11.77 25.54
C ILE A 787 -0.98 -11.86 25.76
N MET A 788 -1.41 -12.61 26.78
CA MET A 788 -2.82 -12.72 27.16
C MET A 788 -3.39 -11.36 27.57
N GLY A 789 -2.66 -10.58 28.38
CA GLY A 789 -3.04 -9.21 28.74
C GLY A 789 -3.09 -8.27 27.54
N GLY A 790 -2.12 -8.37 26.63
CA GLY A 790 -2.10 -7.58 25.39
C GLY A 790 -3.28 -7.91 24.47
N ARG A 791 -3.67 -9.19 24.36
CA ARG A 791 -4.88 -9.60 23.63
C ARG A 791 -6.13 -8.93 24.20
N ILE A 792 -6.31 -8.96 25.54
CA ILE A 792 -7.46 -8.32 26.21
C ILE A 792 -7.52 -6.82 25.90
N VAL A 793 -6.38 -6.14 25.91
CA VAL A 793 -6.29 -4.72 25.52
C VAL A 793 -6.68 -4.55 24.05
N GLY A 794 -6.15 -5.37 23.14
CA GLY A 794 -6.45 -5.28 21.71
C GLY A 794 -7.94 -5.53 21.39
N GLU A 795 -8.56 -6.51 22.05
CA GLU A 795 -10.00 -6.77 21.96
C GLU A 795 -10.83 -5.58 22.44
N LYS A 796 -10.45 -5.00 23.58
CA LYS A 796 -11.13 -3.81 24.10
C LYS A 796 -10.97 -2.61 23.18
N THR A 797 -9.78 -2.38 22.63
CA THR A 797 -9.52 -1.28 21.68
C THR A 797 -10.39 -1.43 20.43
N ALA A 798 -10.40 -2.62 19.81
CA ALA A 798 -11.24 -2.87 18.63
C ALA A 798 -12.74 -2.71 18.96
N GLN A 799 -13.18 -3.18 20.14
CA GLN A 799 -14.57 -3.06 20.56
C GLN A 799 -15.00 -1.60 20.74
N LEU A 800 -14.18 -0.76 21.38
CA LEU A 800 -14.50 0.66 21.57
C LEU A 800 -14.78 1.35 20.23
N ARG A 801 -14.00 1.03 19.19
CA ARG A 801 -14.17 1.57 17.84
C ARG A 801 -15.44 1.08 17.16
N TRP A 802 -15.78 -0.19 17.30
CA TRP A 802 -17.00 -0.75 16.72
C TRP A 802 -18.28 -0.32 17.46
N SER A 803 -18.23 -0.09 18.76
CA SER A 803 -19.39 0.37 19.55
C SER A 803 -19.73 1.85 19.37
N ASP A 804 -18.77 2.65 18.90
CA ASP A 804 -19.00 4.05 18.57
C ASP A 804 -19.65 4.19 17.19
N PRO A 805 -20.91 4.67 17.08
CA PRO A 805 -21.58 4.79 15.78
C PRO A 805 -20.86 5.73 14.80
N GLY A 806 -20.17 6.76 15.29
CA GLY A 806 -19.42 7.69 14.46
C GLY A 806 -18.15 7.05 13.89
N PHE A 807 -17.35 6.41 14.75
CA PHE A 807 -16.12 5.74 14.32
C PHE A 807 -16.42 4.50 13.47
N ARG A 808 -17.48 3.77 13.79
CA ARG A 808 -17.99 2.64 13.01
C ARG A 808 -18.20 2.98 11.53
N ASN A 809 -18.68 4.18 11.21
CA ASN A 809 -18.80 4.61 9.82
C ASN A 809 -17.45 4.66 9.08
N LEU A 810 -16.34 4.89 9.79
CA LEU A 810 -15.00 4.81 9.19
C LEU A 810 -14.63 3.35 8.92
N LEU A 811 -14.91 2.44 9.87
CA LEU A 811 -14.65 1.00 9.71
C LEU A 811 -15.44 0.42 8.54
N GLU A 812 -16.74 0.72 8.43
CA GLU A 812 -17.60 0.27 7.32
C GLU A 812 -17.13 0.83 5.97
N GLN A 813 -16.58 2.05 5.94
CA GLN A 813 -15.96 2.61 4.72
C GLN A 813 -14.63 1.92 4.36
N ALA A 814 -13.83 1.51 5.35
CA ALA A 814 -12.60 0.76 5.12
C ALA A 814 -12.90 -0.68 4.67
N GLU A 815 -13.95 -1.31 5.20
CA GLU A 815 -14.45 -2.61 4.75
C GLU A 815 -14.82 -2.57 3.26
N ALA A 816 -15.63 -1.59 2.86
CA ALA A 816 -16.02 -1.41 1.46
C ALA A 816 -14.84 -1.13 0.52
N GLU A 817 -13.86 -0.33 0.96
CA GLU A 817 -12.60 -0.11 0.23
C GLU A 817 -11.85 -1.43 0.03
N LEU A 818 -11.62 -2.15 1.14
CA LEU A 818 -10.81 -3.34 1.17
C LEU A 818 -11.42 -4.44 0.30
N GLU A 819 -12.74 -4.67 0.38
CA GLU A 819 -13.44 -5.62 -0.48
C GLU A 819 -13.33 -5.22 -1.96
N SER A 820 -13.66 -3.97 -2.30
CA SER A 820 -13.67 -3.49 -3.69
C SER A 820 -12.29 -3.62 -4.35
N VAL A 821 -11.25 -3.14 -3.67
CA VAL A 821 -9.87 -3.16 -4.18
C VAL A 821 -9.35 -4.59 -4.30
N LEU A 822 -9.54 -5.42 -3.27
CA LEU A 822 -9.03 -6.79 -3.30
C LEU A 822 -9.77 -7.66 -4.31
N VAL A 823 -11.10 -7.53 -4.44
CA VAL A 823 -11.86 -8.24 -5.48
C VAL A 823 -11.38 -7.84 -6.88
N GLN A 824 -11.13 -6.55 -7.10
CA GLN A 824 -10.59 -6.07 -8.37
C GLN A 824 -9.20 -6.67 -8.64
N LYS A 825 -8.29 -6.66 -7.66
CA LYS A 825 -6.97 -7.30 -7.78
C LYS A 825 -7.06 -8.80 -8.04
N CYS A 826 -8.01 -9.49 -7.43
CA CYS A 826 -8.23 -10.91 -7.65
C CYS A 826 -8.68 -11.20 -9.09
N ARG A 827 -9.53 -10.34 -9.68
CA ARG A 827 -9.88 -10.43 -11.11
C ARG A 827 -8.67 -10.20 -12.00
N GLU A 828 -7.88 -9.17 -11.69
CA GLU A 828 -6.65 -8.83 -12.41
C GLU A 828 -5.62 -9.96 -12.40
N ALA A 829 -5.51 -10.65 -11.27
CA ALA A 829 -4.63 -11.80 -11.10
C ALA A 829 -5.21 -13.12 -11.65
N GLY A 830 -6.42 -13.13 -12.20
CA GLY A 830 -7.11 -14.36 -12.63
C GLY A 830 -7.48 -15.31 -11.47
N ALA A 831 -7.45 -14.84 -10.23
CA ALA A 831 -7.73 -15.60 -9.00
C ALA A 831 -9.24 -15.67 -8.66
N GLY A 832 -10.10 -15.12 -9.52
CA GLY A 832 -11.56 -15.17 -9.40
C GLY A 832 -12.20 -13.85 -8.96
N GLY A 833 -13.53 -13.78 -9.05
CA GLY A 833 -14.31 -12.55 -8.84
C GLY A 833 -14.84 -12.33 -7.42
N SER A 834 -14.32 -13.03 -6.40
CA SER A 834 -14.68 -12.83 -4.98
C SER A 834 -13.48 -13.15 -4.07
N LEU A 835 -13.47 -12.59 -2.86
CA LEU A 835 -12.40 -12.81 -1.89
C LEU A 835 -12.22 -14.28 -1.53
N THR A 836 -13.31 -15.02 -1.32
CA THR A 836 -13.27 -16.47 -1.03
C THR A 836 -12.57 -17.26 -2.14
N ARG A 837 -12.98 -17.07 -3.41
CA ARG A 837 -12.35 -17.76 -4.55
C ARG A 837 -10.87 -17.38 -4.69
N CYS A 838 -10.56 -16.12 -4.41
CA CYS A 838 -9.20 -15.62 -4.46
C CYS A 838 -8.32 -16.24 -3.37
N ALA A 839 -8.81 -16.34 -2.14
CA ALA A 839 -8.14 -17.04 -1.06
C ALA A 839 -7.95 -18.53 -1.39
N ASP A 840 -8.99 -19.19 -1.94
CA ASP A 840 -8.98 -20.60 -2.34
C ASP A 840 -8.02 -20.90 -3.51
N SER A 841 -7.69 -19.90 -4.34
CA SER A 841 -6.71 -20.05 -5.42
C SER A 841 -5.27 -20.19 -4.90
N GLY A 842 -5.02 -19.81 -3.65
CA GLY A 842 -3.73 -19.90 -2.98
C GLY A 842 -3.71 -20.91 -1.84
N LYS A 843 -2.58 -20.96 -1.13
CA LYS A 843 -2.48 -21.69 0.13
C LYS A 843 -2.90 -20.75 1.27
N ALA A 844 -3.90 -21.16 2.04
CA ALA A 844 -4.27 -20.47 3.27
C ALA A 844 -3.10 -20.45 4.26
N TYR A 845 -3.02 -19.40 5.09
CA TYR A 845 -2.03 -19.29 6.16
C TYR A 845 -2.04 -20.55 7.05
N LEU A 846 -3.24 -20.93 7.50
CA LEU A 846 -3.52 -22.21 8.16
C LEU A 846 -4.90 -22.73 7.70
N PRO A 847 -5.09 -24.06 7.65
CA PRO A 847 -6.44 -24.63 7.55
C PRO A 847 -7.32 -24.12 8.70
N THR A 848 -8.60 -23.81 8.44
CA THR A 848 -9.50 -23.20 9.44
C THR A 848 -9.53 -23.95 10.77
N GLY A 849 -9.62 -25.28 10.74
CA GLY A 849 -9.60 -26.07 11.97
C GLY A 849 -8.29 -25.97 12.76
N GLN A 850 -7.15 -25.79 12.09
CA GLN A 850 -5.86 -25.56 12.76
C GLN A 850 -5.76 -24.13 13.30
N ALA A 851 -6.23 -23.14 12.55
CA ALA A 851 -6.27 -21.75 12.98
C ALA A 851 -7.05 -21.59 14.29
N LEU A 852 -8.25 -22.19 14.37
CA LEU A 852 -9.08 -22.21 15.58
C LEU A 852 -8.38 -22.90 16.76
N ARG A 853 -7.71 -24.03 16.53
CA ARG A 853 -6.97 -24.74 17.60
C ARG A 853 -5.80 -23.92 18.14
N VAL A 854 -4.99 -23.35 17.26
CA VAL A 854 -3.81 -22.56 17.64
C VAL A 854 -4.22 -21.30 18.40
N TYR A 855 -5.26 -20.60 17.91
CA TYR A 855 -5.80 -19.44 18.60
C TYR A 855 -6.26 -19.79 20.01
N LYS A 856 -7.12 -20.82 20.14
CA LYS A 856 -7.62 -21.29 21.44
C LYS A 856 -6.51 -21.74 22.39
N GLN A 857 -5.49 -22.44 21.89
CA GLN A 857 -4.33 -22.84 22.68
C GLN A 857 -3.59 -21.63 23.26
N ARG A 858 -3.36 -20.60 22.43
CA ARG A 858 -2.66 -19.36 22.83
C ARG A 858 -3.52 -18.40 23.67
N MET A 859 -4.83 -18.60 23.75
CA MET A 859 -5.65 -17.86 24.73
C MET A 859 -5.24 -18.18 26.17
N THR A 860 -4.74 -19.38 26.45
CA THR A 860 -4.46 -19.85 27.83
C THR A 860 -3.02 -20.32 28.04
N TYR A 861 -2.28 -20.59 26.96
CA TYR A 861 -0.94 -21.20 26.99
C TYR A 861 -0.86 -22.51 27.79
N GLY A 862 -1.99 -23.18 28.01
CA GLY A 862 -2.07 -24.41 28.79
C GLY A 862 -1.89 -24.22 30.30
N PHE A 863 -1.96 -22.99 30.81
CA PHE A 863 -1.94 -22.77 32.26
C PHE A 863 -3.12 -23.46 32.95
N PRO A 864 -2.92 -23.98 34.18
CA PRO A 864 -4.01 -24.56 34.95
C PRO A 864 -5.00 -23.47 35.36
N HIS A 865 -6.23 -23.89 35.65
CA HIS A 865 -7.24 -23.00 36.22
C HIS A 865 -6.85 -22.58 37.64
N ILE A 866 -6.90 -21.27 37.91
CA ILE A 866 -6.65 -20.67 39.23
C ILE A 866 -7.89 -19.98 39.82
N GLY A 867 -8.96 -19.84 39.03
CA GLY A 867 -10.26 -19.33 39.45
C GLY A 867 -11.36 -20.40 39.47
N ALA A 868 -12.62 -19.99 39.65
CA ALA A 868 -13.76 -20.91 39.68
C ALA A 868 -14.10 -21.47 38.29
N GLN A 869 -14.32 -22.79 38.19
CA GLN A 869 -14.39 -23.51 36.90
C GLN A 869 -15.80 -23.72 36.32
N ASP A 870 -16.86 -23.37 37.05
CA ASP A 870 -18.25 -23.59 36.64
C ASP A 870 -19.08 -22.30 36.66
N ARG A 871 -18.47 -21.16 36.31
CA ARG A 871 -19.20 -19.90 36.24
C ARG A 871 -20.07 -19.87 34.98
N PRO A 872 -21.30 -19.33 35.05
CA PRO A 872 -22.14 -19.15 33.87
C PRO A 872 -21.41 -18.29 32.82
N PRO A 873 -21.79 -18.41 31.54
CA PRO A 873 -21.30 -17.50 30.51
C PRO A 873 -21.57 -16.04 30.89
N ALA A 874 -20.56 -15.19 30.70
CA ALA A 874 -20.67 -13.76 30.96
C ALA A 874 -19.84 -13.01 29.92
N VAL A 875 -20.51 -12.19 29.11
CA VAL A 875 -19.90 -11.46 27.98
C VAL A 875 -19.66 -10.01 28.43
N PRO A 876 -18.45 -9.44 28.25
CA PRO A 876 -18.23 -8.02 28.50
C PRO A 876 -19.16 -7.13 27.66
N ASP A 877 -19.60 -6.00 28.21
CA ASP A 877 -20.49 -5.07 27.50
C ASP A 877 -19.84 -4.51 26.22
N GLY A 878 -20.62 -4.49 25.14
CA GLY A 878 -20.21 -4.04 23.82
C GLY A 878 -19.40 -5.05 23.02
N ALA A 879 -18.98 -6.19 23.60
CA ALA A 879 -18.22 -7.22 22.87
C ALA A 879 -18.99 -7.78 21.66
N GLU A 880 -20.33 -7.80 21.72
CA GLU A 880 -21.20 -8.17 20.60
C GLU A 880 -20.97 -7.35 19.33
N ASP A 881 -20.44 -6.13 19.44
CA ASP A 881 -20.15 -5.29 18.28
C ASP A 881 -18.99 -5.83 17.42
N LEU A 882 -18.10 -6.66 17.99
CA LEU A 882 -17.03 -7.34 17.23
C LEU A 882 -17.56 -8.42 16.27
N LEU A 883 -18.82 -8.84 16.41
CA LEU A 883 -19.45 -9.83 15.56
C LEU A 883 -20.35 -9.22 14.46
N ARG A 884 -20.40 -7.89 14.32
CA ARG A 884 -21.32 -7.22 13.38
C ARG A 884 -21.12 -7.65 11.94
N THR A 885 -19.88 -7.75 11.47
CA THR A 885 -19.57 -8.10 10.08
C THR A 885 -19.61 -9.60 9.81
N ALA A 886 -19.24 -10.41 10.80
CA ALA A 886 -19.34 -11.88 10.72
C ALA A 886 -20.79 -12.39 10.83
N HIS A 887 -21.64 -11.68 11.57
CA HIS A 887 -23.05 -12.02 11.81
C HIS A 887 -23.99 -10.83 11.58
N PRO A 888 -24.06 -10.27 10.34
CA PRO A 888 -24.74 -9.01 10.08
C PRO A 888 -26.27 -9.10 10.20
N LYS A 889 -26.81 -10.32 10.14
CA LYS A 889 -28.26 -10.58 10.23
C LYS A 889 -28.77 -10.79 11.66
N LEU A 890 -27.86 -10.94 12.63
CA LEU A 890 -28.23 -11.14 14.03
C LEU A 890 -28.48 -9.79 14.72
N THR A 891 -29.32 -9.80 15.75
CA THR A 891 -29.44 -8.66 16.68
C THR A 891 -28.25 -8.61 17.64
N ASP A 892 -28.07 -7.49 18.34
CA ASP A 892 -26.99 -7.34 19.35
C ASP A 892 -27.11 -8.40 20.46
N ALA A 893 -28.34 -8.65 20.94
CA ALA A 893 -28.61 -9.71 21.91
C ALA A 893 -28.22 -11.10 21.37
N GLN A 894 -28.53 -11.41 20.11
CA GLN A 894 -28.17 -12.68 19.50
C GLN A 894 -26.65 -12.81 19.31
N ARG A 895 -25.94 -11.75 18.90
CA ARG A 895 -24.47 -11.73 18.83
C ARG A 895 -23.85 -11.96 20.22
N ARG A 896 -24.42 -11.36 21.26
CA ARG A 896 -24.02 -11.61 22.65
C ARG A 896 -24.24 -13.08 23.05
N THR A 897 -25.36 -13.68 22.67
CA THR A 897 -25.61 -15.11 22.88
C THR A 897 -24.59 -15.99 22.15
N VAL A 898 -24.18 -15.63 20.92
CA VAL A 898 -23.12 -16.35 20.18
C VAL A 898 -21.80 -16.28 20.95
N LEU A 899 -21.38 -15.09 21.38
CA LEU A 899 -20.17 -14.93 22.21
C LEU A 899 -20.25 -15.78 23.47
N ALA A 900 -21.39 -15.77 24.18
CA ALA A 900 -21.63 -16.56 25.38
C ALA A 900 -21.53 -18.08 25.13
N ALA A 901 -22.08 -18.57 24.02
CA ALA A 901 -22.05 -19.98 23.65
C ALA A 901 -20.66 -20.46 23.20
N THR A 902 -19.80 -19.57 22.70
CA THR A 902 -18.47 -19.93 22.17
C THR A 902 -17.31 -19.70 23.13
N GLN A 903 -17.55 -19.10 24.31
CA GLN A 903 -16.51 -18.79 25.31
C GLN A 903 -15.65 -20.00 25.70
N ILE A 904 -14.42 -19.75 26.13
CA ILE A 904 -13.64 -20.75 26.86
C ILE A 904 -14.18 -20.94 28.30
N PRO A 905 -13.93 -22.10 28.94
CA PRO A 905 -14.33 -22.35 30.33
C PRO A 905 -13.77 -21.31 31.30
N SER A 906 -14.50 -21.07 32.40
CA SER A 906 -14.06 -20.12 33.43
C SER A 906 -12.90 -20.66 34.27
N GLY A 907 -12.25 -19.77 35.00
CA GLY A 907 -11.18 -20.06 35.95
C GLY A 907 -9.78 -20.04 35.35
N SER A 908 -9.63 -19.72 34.06
CA SER A 908 -8.32 -19.56 33.41
C SER A 908 -7.49 -18.44 34.04
N VAL A 909 -6.18 -18.45 33.84
CA VAL A 909 -5.29 -17.31 34.17
C VAL A 909 -5.81 -16.03 33.48
N LEU A 910 -5.84 -14.91 34.22
CA LEU A 910 -6.46 -13.63 33.84
C LEU A 910 -7.98 -13.63 33.64
N ASP A 911 -8.68 -14.70 34.03
CA ASP A 911 -10.13 -14.72 33.98
C ASP A 911 -10.74 -13.87 35.12
N GLU A 912 -11.37 -12.76 34.75
CA GLU A 912 -12.05 -11.89 35.70
C GLU A 912 -13.31 -12.57 36.27
N GLN A 913 -13.33 -12.76 37.59
CA GLN A 913 -14.37 -13.54 38.28
C GLN A 913 -15.62 -12.73 38.66
N SER A 914 -15.78 -11.51 38.15
CA SER A 914 -16.98 -10.69 38.35
C SER A 914 -18.13 -11.09 37.42
N ASP A 915 -19.33 -10.55 37.67
CA ASP A 915 -20.52 -10.81 36.84
C ASP A 915 -20.53 -9.97 35.56
N GLY A 916 -19.66 -8.96 35.44
CA GLY A 916 -19.54 -8.09 34.25
C GLY A 916 -18.88 -8.75 33.03
N GLY A 917 -18.58 -10.04 33.10
CA GLY A 917 -17.89 -10.78 32.04
C GLY A 917 -16.38 -10.59 32.02
N SER A 918 -15.72 -11.42 31.22
CA SER A 918 -14.26 -11.53 31.16
C SER A 918 -13.79 -11.60 29.71
N TRP A 919 -13.00 -10.62 29.28
CA TRP A 919 -12.38 -10.61 27.95
C TRP A 919 -11.48 -11.84 27.72
N GLN A 920 -10.86 -12.34 28.80
CA GLN A 920 -10.08 -13.56 28.74
C GLN A 920 -10.89 -14.76 28.23
N ARG A 921 -12.21 -14.79 28.47
CA ARG A 921 -13.11 -15.88 28.05
C ARG A 921 -13.55 -15.82 26.60
N ILE A 922 -13.39 -14.69 25.92
CA ILE A 922 -13.93 -14.48 24.56
C ILE A 922 -13.09 -15.21 23.51
N ASP A 923 -13.58 -16.34 23.00
CA ASP A 923 -13.00 -17.04 21.85
C ASP A 923 -13.54 -16.42 20.54
N LEU A 924 -12.94 -15.28 20.16
CA LEU A 924 -13.41 -14.51 19.02
C LEU A 924 -13.29 -15.27 17.70
N ALA A 925 -12.25 -16.08 17.52
CA ALA A 925 -12.05 -16.87 16.30
C ALA A 925 -13.19 -17.89 16.09
N ARG A 926 -13.60 -18.57 17.16
CA ARG A 926 -14.75 -19.47 17.13
C ARG A 926 -16.06 -18.71 16.95
N ALA A 927 -16.25 -17.59 17.67
CA ALA A 927 -17.46 -16.78 17.59
C ALA A 927 -17.73 -16.24 16.17
N MET A 928 -16.69 -15.71 15.50
CA MET A 928 -16.80 -15.16 14.15
C MET A 928 -17.12 -16.22 13.09
N THR A 929 -16.75 -17.48 13.31
CA THR A 929 -17.02 -18.57 12.35
C THR A 929 -18.15 -19.51 12.74
N ALA A 930 -18.84 -19.21 13.85
CA ALA A 930 -19.91 -20.03 14.35
C ALA A 930 -21.05 -20.13 13.32
N LYS A 931 -21.62 -21.33 13.15
CA LYS A 931 -22.84 -21.49 12.35
C LYS A 931 -24.06 -21.22 13.22
N VAL A 932 -24.81 -20.16 12.91
CA VAL A 932 -25.91 -19.69 13.75
C VAL A 932 -27.25 -19.81 13.05
N THR A 933 -28.25 -20.38 13.74
CA THR A 933 -29.66 -20.38 13.32
C THR A 933 -30.51 -19.82 14.45
N ALA A 934 -31.29 -18.77 14.17
CA ALA A 934 -32.24 -18.21 15.11
C ALA A 934 -33.60 -18.91 15.01
N HIS A 935 -34.21 -19.20 16.17
CA HIS A 935 -35.51 -19.87 16.26
C HIS A 935 -36.62 -18.92 16.70
N HIS A 936 -37.87 -19.26 16.38
CA HIS A 936 -39.05 -18.47 16.75
C HIS A 936 -39.27 -18.35 18.26
N ASP A 937 -38.76 -19.29 19.06
CA ASP A 937 -38.85 -19.29 20.52
C ASP A 937 -37.75 -18.44 21.20
N GLY A 938 -36.97 -17.68 20.42
CA GLY A 938 -35.90 -16.82 20.92
C GLY A 938 -34.58 -17.51 21.20
N THR A 939 -34.51 -18.85 21.10
CA THR A 939 -33.25 -19.60 21.23
C THR A 939 -32.41 -19.52 19.96
N LEU A 940 -31.10 -19.81 20.08
CA LEU A 940 -30.19 -19.97 18.95
C LEU A 940 -29.71 -21.41 18.85
N THR A 941 -29.40 -21.88 17.65
CA THR A 941 -28.48 -23.00 17.45
C THR A 941 -27.13 -22.44 17.02
N VAL A 942 -26.09 -22.67 17.82
CA VAL A 942 -24.70 -22.24 17.58
C VAL A 942 -23.84 -23.49 17.43
N ASP A 943 -23.21 -23.66 16.27
CA ASP A 943 -22.40 -24.85 15.93
C ASP A 943 -23.14 -26.18 16.16
N GLY A 944 -24.44 -26.21 15.88
CA GLY A 944 -25.30 -27.38 16.05
C GLY A 944 -25.81 -27.60 17.49
N VAL A 945 -25.47 -26.74 18.44
CA VAL A 945 -25.94 -26.80 19.83
C VAL A 945 -27.01 -25.74 20.07
N ARG A 946 -28.17 -26.13 20.60
CA ARG A 946 -29.24 -25.19 20.96
C ARG A 946 -28.94 -24.50 22.29
N VAL A 947 -29.08 -23.18 22.35
CA VAL A 947 -28.76 -22.33 23.51
C VAL A 947 -29.86 -21.32 23.81
N ASN A 948 -30.05 -20.99 25.09
CA ASN A 948 -30.94 -19.89 25.55
C ASN A 948 -30.30 -18.51 25.28
N ALA A 949 -30.96 -17.44 25.72
CA ALA A 949 -30.47 -16.07 25.53
C ALA A 949 -29.14 -15.83 26.25
N GLU A 950 -28.90 -16.53 27.35
CA GLU A 950 -27.69 -16.50 28.17
C GLU A 950 -26.53 -17.31 27.56
N GLY A 951 -26.76 -18.01 26.43
CA GLY A 951 -25.76 -18.85 25.77
C GLY A 951 -25.58 -20.23 26.40
N GLU A 952 -26.44 -20.60 27.34
CA GLU A 952 -26.44 -21.91 27.99
C GLU A 952 -27.19 -22.93 27.15
N ARG A 953 -26.66 -24.16 27.11
CA ARG A 953 -27.27 -25.26 26.34
C ARG A 953 -28.69 -25.57 26.81
N THR A 954 -29.63 -25.63 25.88
CA THR A 954 -31.03 -26.02 26.13
C THR A 954 -31.32 -27.40 25.53
N GLY A 955 -31.76 -28.33 26.37
CA GLY A 955 -32.06 -29.72 25.97
C GLY A 955 -30.83 -30.66 25.93
N LYS A 956 -31.10 -31.96 25.78
CA LYS A 956 -30.07 -33.00 25.63
C LYS A 956 -29.45 -32.98 24.24
#